data_AF-A0A3A4U1S5-F1
#
_entry.id   AF-A0A3A4U1S5-F1
#
_cell.length_a   1.000
_cell.length_b   1.000
_cell.length_c   1.000
_cell.angle_alpha   90.00
_cell.angle_beta   90.00
_cell.angle_gamma   90.00
#
_symmetry.space_group_name_H-M   'P 1'
#
loop_
_entity.id
_entity.type
_entity.pdbx_description
1 polymer ?
#
loop_
_entity_poly.entity_id
_entity_poly.type
_entity_poly.pdbx_seq_one_letter_code
_entity_poly.pdbx_strand_id
1 'polypeptide(L)'
;MGAPLSSLRMICEDARLVELGLAEQGFSFVEPDEFALRELADAEKQRNVFHLCNALYRFSEDLRRRRISGNDIPSCKAVALKLARNDYVHWGDLPADLDGLLLRLQGVGRRTTDKLRRHLEQMGASVIPGEPPKPACLYKRVRRVMEQLPERFKILPVLVDSLLLPRPIVDQLRDQGCRTLGDLCSLEDQELLSLRGVGKAKVTRIREAIEALCRRYDQLVRGIGILAPSRVFWLEGRPIAVPESALAKPVTCLTANSGALEQAASRLLSLGISVIGDLPESLSNVCYPGGLSSRTVRLLGDALELWAATHDDGLRDGVGLEANHALDALVSLINGLVCDGPAERVKPHQWAIFIYWAVPRENGRTLDAVGTRFGVTRERVRQVVTKVARRIANGHQHELKLANAKVTSMGGFALFSSLCTIQPRNLLAEGVMTKVLATQGLYYHKQNRCITTLRPADRGAVVRQLRQFLREQLQERVVDLADLTDCISRYSQKHKLPMSAVEALLQIARSELVTSLGQGFWCTSPSKAAVAAHVFREYVREYPEGIRLYQEVAALKDFAERRLPGFFESERSLLTSLLRSDEAVLWDWGVYISKDQVKVTAQDLVPIANWIDKQFRQGLAQMSSRRAFLRFRDALTSLGVSSEHALYSCLRLYYPDMFNYPKCPKLFPLDGPSSLGYSEMVEQWLESKGALSYQELRQEFVNNRGWREFQLTQALANSEHILRVGLSQYDLYSRYDVSQRSLEPLASYLEAILAQHHPPTISIRLLFNQRRATCAELGIPNEYVLFALLARSLGHRFDLRRFPNVSLALGEQEATNRDLVADFALQAGRSLLKEEFRREFVTRRGWTDGSLDYALRSGALMPLASGMAAEYVHPLVLGWDEDRTTELEVMVQDKLREIDERRIPFGHLLWDLLHKLPLPPLQNGVGWTPELLKNLLGRMDFVLLIGWYVVAHFPNSADVADEDEFVAWVLERQFGGAGKIHEVEERLIQAGFRSASGFLSAQARATEVPWRIVGNEVILETQTTPC
;
A
#
# COMPACT_ATOMS: atom_id res chain seq x y z
N MET A 1 -25.33 -20.79 -20.29
CA MET A 1 -26.63 -20.65 -19.59
C MET A 1 -26.41 -21.07 -18.15
N GLY A 2 -26.82 -20.21 -17.21
CA GLY A 2 -26.31 -20.19 -15.84
C GLY A 2 -27.05 -21.06 -14.82
N ALA A 3 -26.32 -21.41 -13.76
CA ALA A 3 -26.81 -21.80 -12.45
C ALA A 3 -25.96 -21.05 -11.39
N PRO A 4 -26.55 -20.49 -10.30
CA PRO A 4 -25.83 -19.59 -9.41
C PRO A 4 -25.12 -20.26 -8.22
N LEU A 5 -24.03 -19.61 -7.81
CA LEU A 5 -23.06 -19.86 -6.74
C LEU A 5 -23.60 -19.65 -5.30
N SER A 6 -24.83 -20.04 -4.98
CA SER A 6 -25.45 -19.69 -3.68
C SER A 6 -25.14 -20.62 -2.49
N SER A 7 -24.49 -21.78 -2.69
CA SER A 7 -24.30 -22.76 -1.61
C SER A 7 -23.00 -22.60 -0.79
N LEU A 8 -22.04 -21.79 -1.25
CA LEU A 8 -20.71 -21.67 -0.63
C LEU A 8 -20.58 -20.48 0.35
N ARG A 9 -21.48 -19.49 0.29
CA ARG A 9 -21.42 -18.32 1.19
C ARG A 9 -21.82 -18.64 2.64
N MET A 10 -22.65 -19.67 2.81
CA MET A 10 -23.26 -20.05 4.08
C MET A 10 -22.30 -20.81 5.02
N ILE A 11 -21.30 -21.51 4.48
CA ILE A 11 -20.34 -22.31 5.29
C ILE A 11 -19.21 -21.42 5.85
N CYS A 12 -18.88 -20.32 5.17
CA CYS A 12 -17.84 -19.39 5.63
C CYS A 12 -18.32 -18.36 6.67
N GLU A 13 -19.63 -18.06 6.73
CA GLU A 13 -20.21 -17.16 7.72
C GLU A 13 -20.37 -17.83 9.11
N ASP A 14 -20.66 -19.13 9.15
CA ASP A 14 -20.79 -19.89 10.41
C ASP A 14 -19.44 -20.09 11.13
N ALA A 15 -18.33 -20.23 10.39
CA ALA A 15 -17.00 -20.33 11.00
C ALA A 15 -16.53 -18.99 11.61
N ARG A 16 -16.92 -17.86 11.00
CA ARG A 16 -16.52 -16.51 11.42
C ARG A 16 -17.29 -16.02 12.66
N LEU A 17 -18.50 -16.53 12.87
CA LEU A 17 -19.31 -16.27 14.07
C LEU A 17 -18.79 -17.01 15.32
N VAL A 18 -18.08 -18.14 15.13
CA VAL A 18 -17.46 -18.89 16.23
C VAL A 18 -16.17 -18.20 16.72
N GLU A 19 -15.39 -17.58 15.82
CA GLU A 19 -14.19 -16.82 16.20
C GLU A 19 -14.50 -15.51 16.94
N LEU A 20 -15.55 -14.79 16.52
CA LEU A 20 -15.98 -13.55 17.18
C LEU A 20 -16.55 -13.80 18.59
N GLY A 21 -17.18 -14.95 18.82
CA GLY A 21 -17.71 -15.33 20.14
C GLY A 21 -16.64 -15.69 21.19
N LEU A 22 -15.40 -15.99 20.79
CA LEU A 22 -14.29 -16.29 21.71
C LEU A 22 -13.57 -15.02 22.19
N ALA A 23 -13.63 -13.93 21.42
CA ALA A 23 -13.03 -12.64 21.79
C ALA A 23 -13.88 -11.86 22.82
N GLU A 24 -15.20 -12.01 22.80
CA GLU A 24 -16.12 -11.38 23.78
C GLU A 24 -16.04 -12.00 25.19
N GLN A 25 -15.32 -13.12 25.38
CA GLN A 25 -15.24 -13.85 26.66
C GLN A 25 -13.99 -13.57 27.51
N GLY A 26 -13.19 -12.54 27.18
CA GLY A 26 -12.17 -12.01 28.10
C GLY A 26 -10.94 -12.91 28.32
N PHE A 27 -10.49 -13.65 27.30
CA PHE A 27 -9.17 -14.30 27.35
C PHE A 27 -8.07 -13.26 27.10
N SER A 28 -7.20 -13.01 28.09
CA SER A 28 -6.00 -12.18 27.91
C SER A 28 -4.95 -12.94 27.11
N PHE A 29 -4.58 -12.42 25.94
CA PHE A 29 -3.37 -12.84 25.24
C PHE A 29 -2.19 -12.03 25.80
N VAL A 30 -1.20 -12.73 26.36
CA VAL A 30 0.14 -12.17 26.59
C VAL A 30 0.77 -11.89 25.22
N GLU A 31 1.35 -10.70 25.04
CA GLU A 31 1.98 -10.28 23.79
C GLU A 31 3.06 -11.30 23.34
N PRO A 32 3.07 -11.73 22.06
CA PRO A 32 4.16 -12.55 21.55
C PRO A 32 5.39 -11.68 21.28
N ASP A 33 6.55 -12.19 21.70
CA ASP A 33 7.88 -11.74 21.29
C ASP A 33 7.99 -11.63 19.75
N GLU A 34 8.75 -10.63 19.30
CA GLU A 34 9.12 -10.29 17.92
C GLU A 34 9.58 -11.49 17.07
N PHE A 35 10.13 -12.55 17.70
CA PHE A 35 10.50 -13.81 17.06
C PHE A 35 9.28 -14.63 16.60
N ALA A 36 8.19 -14.63 17.36
CA ALA A 36 6.95 -15.34 17.03
C ALA A 36 6.15 -14.64 15.91
N LEU A 37 6.27 -13.32 15.79
CA LEU A 37 5.66 -12.54 14.70
C LEU A 37 6.38 -12.78 13.35
N ARG A 38 7.70 -13.03 13.38
CA ARG A 38 8.46 -13.46 12.19
C ARG A 38 8.12 -14.89 11.76
N GLU A 39 7.98 -15.84 12.69
CA GLU A 39 7.53 -17.19 12.35
C GLU A 39 6.08 -17.23 11.83
N LEU A 40 5.19 -16.39 12.35
CA LEU A 40 3.80 -16.29 11.85
C LEU A 40 3.72 -15.68 10.45
N ALA A 41 4.54 -14.66 10.15
CA ALA A 41 4.62 -14.08 8.82
C ALA A 41 5.23 -15.06 7.79
N ASP A 42 6.24 -15.83 8.17
CA ASP A 42 6.82 -16.88 7.33
C ASP A 42 5.87 -18.09 7.19
N ALA A 43 5.10 -18.44 8.22
CA ALA A 43 4.06 -19.46 8.17
C ALA A 43 2.87 -19.05 7.27
N GLU A 44 2.52 -17.76 7.22
CA GLU A 44 1.45 -17.22 6.37
C GLU A 44 1.88 -17.10 4.90
N LYS A 45 3.17 -16.77 4.65
CA LYS A 45 3.79 -16.83 3.32
C LYS A 45 3.94 -18.27 2.81
N GLN A 46 4.22 -19.23 3.71
CA GLN A 46 4.24 -20.66 3.40
C GLN A 46 2.82 -21.25 3.21
N ARG A 47 1.78 -20.71 3.88
CA ARG A 47 0.39 -21.21 3.80
C ARG A 47 -0.23 -21.12 2.39
N ASN A 48 0.12 -20.10 1.61
CA ASN A 48 -0.34 -19.95 0.23
C ASN A 48 0.38 -20.87 -0.77
N VAL A 49 1.57 -21.37 -0.42
CA VAL A 49 2.34 -22.37 -1.20
C VAL A 49 1.95 -23.81 -0.80
N PHE A 50 1.35 -24.01 0.38
CA PHE A 50 1.19 -25.33 1.02
C PHE A 50 0.08 -26.23 0.46
N HIS A 51 -0.94 -25.69 -0.21
CA HIS A 51 -2.14 -26.48 -0.55
C HIS A 51 -1.92 -27.53 -1.65
N LEU A 52 -0.96 -27.34 -2.56
CA LEU A 52 -0.70 -28.29 -3.64
C LEU A 52 0.45 -29.27 -3.37
N CYS A 53 1.46 -28.85 -2.59
CA CYS A 53 2.52 -29.74 -2.12
C CYS A 53 1.90 -30.96 -1.42
N ASN A 54 0.89 -30.76 -0.58
CA ASN A 54 0.21 -31.86 0.12
C ASN A 54 -0.49 -32.87 -0.81
N ALA A 55 -0.94 -32.49 -2.01
CA ALA A 55 -1.58 -33.42 -2.94
C ALA A 55 -0.54 -34.34 -3.61
N LEU A 56 0.59 -33.80 -4.06
CA LEU A 56 1.69 -34.59 -4.65
C LEU A 56 2.43 -35.43 -3.59
N TYR A 57 2.57 -34.93 -2.36
CA TYR A 57 3.13 -35.72 -1.26
C TYR A 57 2.25 -36.93 -0.88
N ARG A 58 0.93 -36.85 -1.10
CA ARG A 58 -0.03 -37.94 -0.88
C ARG A 58 -0.09 -38.97 -2.00
N PHE A 59 0.62 -38.75 -3.11
CA PHE A 59 0.71 -39.75 -4.18
C PHE A 59 1.48 -40.97 -3.66
N SER A 60 0.92 -42.16 -3.84
CA SER A 60 1.65 -43.41 -3.61
C SER A 60 2.87 -43.48 -4.53
N GLU A 61 3.88 -44.27 -4.13
CA GLU A 61 5.06 -44.57 -4.96
C GLU A 61 4.67 -44.99 -6.39
N ASP A 62 3.64 -45.82 -6.52
CA ASP A 62 3.10 -46.26 -7.82
C ASP A 62 2.56 -45.10 -8.66
N LEU A 63 1.88 -44.14 -8.03
CA LEU A 63 1.31 -42.99 -8.72
C LEU A 63 2.39 -41.99 -9.13
N ARG A 64 3.44 -41.82 -8.31
CA ARG A 64 4.60 -40.97 -8.65
C ARG A 64 5.39 -41.51 -9.83
N ARG A 65 5.52 -42.83 -9.96
CA ARG A 65 6.20 -43.52 -11.08
C ARG A 65 5.32 -43.65 -12.33
N ARG A 66 4.04 -43.30 -12.26
CA ARG A 66 3.13 -43.38 -13.42
C ARG A 66 3.40 -42.23 -14.40
N ARG A 67 3.61 -42.57 -15.66
CA ARG A 67 3.83 -41.61 -16.76
C ARG A 67 2.59 -40.74 -16.97
N ILE A 68 2.77 -39.44 -17.10
CA ILE A 68 1.70 -38.48 -17.37
C ILE A 68 1.20 -38.70 -18.81
N SER A 69 -0.04 -39.16 -18.96
CA SER A 69 -0.68 -39.36 -20.25
C SER A 69 -1.92 -38.47 -20.40
N GLY A 70 -2.34 -38.22 -21.65
CA GLY A 70 -3.59 -37.51 -21.92
C GLY A 70 -4.84 -38.20 -21.36
N ASN A 71 -4.74 -39.48 -20.98
CA ASN A 71 -5.84 -40.22 -20.34
C ASN A 71 -5.92 -39.95 -18.83
N ASP A 72 -4.83 -39.50 -18.21
CA ASP A 72 -4.80 -39.14 -16.79
C ASP A 72 -5.36 -37.73 -16.56
N ILE A 73 -5.58 -36.93 -17.61
CA ILE A 73 -6.26 -35.63 -17.50
C ILE A 73 -7.23 -35.47 -18.69
N PRO A 74 -8.38 -36.17 -18.68
CA PRO A 74 -9.27 -36.26 -19.84
C PRO A 74 -9.76 -34.89 -20.34
N SER A 75 -9.96 -33.96 -19.40
CA SER A 75 -10.43 -32.59 -19.70
C SER A 75 -9.34 -31.64 -20.21
N CYS A 76 -8.06 -32.03 -20.16
CA CYS A 76 -6.92 -31.15 -20.48
C CYS A 76 -5.75 -31.90 -21.14
N LYS A 77 -6.02 -32.73 -22.16
CA LYS A 77 -4.99 -33.51 -22.91
C LYS A 77 -3.80 -32.67 -23.40
N ALA A 78 -4.05 -31.41 -23.77
CA ALA A 78 -3.01 -30.47 -24.19
C ALA A 78 -2.01 -30.11 -23.08
N VAL A 79 -2.41 -30.17 -21.80
CA VAL A 79 -1.53 -29.90 -20.66
C VAL A 79 -0.59 -31.08 -20.43
N ALA A 80 -1.07 -32.32 -20.53
CA ALA A 80 -0.22 -33.52 -20.45
C ALA A 80 0.88 -33.51 -21.53
N LEU A 81 0.53 -33.17 -22.77
CA LEU A 81 1.49 -33.02 -23.87
C LEU A 81 2.50 -31.90 -23.63
N LYS A 82 2.08 -30.79 -23.02
CA LYS A 82 2.95 -29.65 -22.71
C LYS A 82 3.89 -29.93 -21.54
N LEU A 83 3.42 -30.63 -20.52
CA LEU A 83 4.27 -31.10 -19.41
C LEU A 83 5.34 -32.06 -19.92
N ALA A 84 4.96 -33.02 -20.78
CA ALA A 84 5.91 -33.94 -21.40
C ALA A 84 6.94 -33.24 -22.32
N ARG A 85 6.56 -32.12 -22.97
CA ARG A 85 7.49 -31.29 -23.77
C ARG A 85 8.46 -30.45 -22.92
N ASN A 86 8.22 -30.33 -21.62
CA ASN A 86 9.09 -29.63 -20.68
C ASN A 86 9.75 -30.65 -19.71
N ASP A 87 9.97 -31.88 -20.18
CA ASP A 87 10.65 -32.97 -19.45
C ASP A 87 9.96 -33.46 -18.15
N TYR A 88 8.69 -33.11 -17.94
CA TYR A 88 7.88 -33.68 -16.85
C TYR A 88 7.13 -34.92 -17.35
N VAL A 89 7.77 -36.09 -17.23
CA VAL A 89 7.31 -37.33 -17.85
C VAL A 89 6.43 -38.14 -16.89
N HIS A 90 6.67 -38.08 -15.59
CA HIS A 90 5.95 -38.77 -14.52
C HIS A 90 5.36 -37.79 -13.52
N TRP A 91 4.35 -38.21 -12.76
CA TRP A 91 3.73 -37.36 -11.75
C TRP A 91 4.69 -36.93 -10.63
N GLY A 92 5.72 -37.75 -10.36
CA GLY A 92 6.79 -37.42 -9.41
C GLY A 92 7.79 -36.36 -9.92
N ASP A 93 7.80 -36.06 -11.22
CA ASP A 93 8.75 -35.10 -11.81
C ASP A 93 8.31 -33.65 -11.58
N LEU A 94 7.04 -33.42 -11.22
CA LEU A 94 6.45 -32.08 -11.11
C LEU A 94 7.04 -31.29 -9.92
N PRO A 95 7.38 -30.00 -10.11
CA PRO A 95 7.94 -29.17 -9.07
C PRO A 95 6.89 -28.82 -8.01
N ALA A 96 7.36 -28.44 -6.82
CA ALA A 96 6.52 -28.00 -5.71
C ALA A 96 5.63 -26.80 -6.07
N ASP A 97 6.10 -25.89 -6.93
CA ASP A 97 5.36 -24.75 -7.47
C ASP A 97 4.68 -25.09 -8.81
N LEU A 98 3.61 -25.89 -8.75
CA LEU A 98 2.88 -26.28 -9.94
C LEU A 98 2.09 -25.11 -10.57
N ASP A 99 1.60 -24.16 -9.76
CA ASP A 99 0.86 -23.00 -10.27
C ASP A 99 1.78 -22.11 -11.12
N GLY A 100 2.99 -21.85 -10.64
CA GLY A 100 4.03 -21.15 -11.39
C GLY A 100 4.43 -21.88 -12.67
N LEU A 101 4.58 -23.22 -12.62
CA LEU A 101 4.84 -24.02 -13.83
C LEU A 101 3.70 -23.91 -14.84
N LEU A 102 2.45 -24.11 -14.41
CA LEU A 102 1.28 -24.14 -15.29
C LEU A 102 0.99 -22.77 -15.92
N LEU A 103 1.24 -21.67 -15.21
CA LEU A 103 1.09 -20.32 -15.75
C LEU A 103 2.17 -19.96 -16.79
N ARG A 104 3.34 -20.61 -16.75
CA ARG A 104 4.39 -20.45 -17.77
C ARG A 104 4.12 -21.25 -19.05
N LEU A 105 3.24 -22.26 -19.00
CA LEU A 105 2.87 -23.02 -20.18
C LEU A 105 1.96 -22.17 -21.09
N GLN A 106 2.49 -21.77 -22.25
CA GLN A 106 1.77 -20.94 -23.22
C GLN A 106 0.37 -21.52 -23.53
N GLY A 107 -0.69 -20.74 -23.32
CA GLY A 107 -2.08 -21.15 -23.57
C GLY A 107 -2.75 -21.96 -22.45
N VAL A 108 -2.16 -22.05 -21.25
CA VAL A 108 -2.80 -22.56 -20.04
C VAL A 108 -3.27 -21.39 -19.18
N GLY A 109 -4.59 -21.16 -19.16
CA GLY A 109 -5.20 -20.11 -18.33
C GLY A 109 -5.59 -20.61 -16.94
N ARG A 110 -5.86 -19.68 -16.01
CA ARG A 110 -6.21 -19.95 -14.60
C ARG A 110 -7.33 -21.00 -14.42
N ARG A 111 -8.34 -21.01 -15.30
CA ARG A 111 -9.42 -22.03 -15.28
C ARG A 111 -8.92 -23.45 -15.57
N THR A 112 -7.90 -23.61 -16.40
CA THR A 112 -7.29 -24.91 -16.72
C THR A 112 -6.44 -25.38 -15.55
N THR A 113 -5.71 -24.46 -14.90
CA THR A 113 -4.98 -24.69 -13.64
C THR A 113 -5.91 -25.20 -12.53
N ASP A 114 -7.06 -24.54 -12.33
CA ASP A 114 -8.05 -24.95 -11.30
C ASP A 114 -8.73 -26.29 -11.59
N LYS A 115 -8.85 -26.68 -12.87
CA LYS A 115 -9.37 -27.99 -13.27
C LYS A 115 -8.36 -29.10 -13.00
N LEU A 116 -7.09 -28.87 -13.36
CA LEU A 116 -6.02 -29.82 -13.09
C LEU A 116 -5.83 -30.02 -11.58
N ARG A 117 -5.86 -28.93 -10.80
CA ARG A 117 -5.81 -28.96 -9.32
C ARG A 117 -6.82 -29.93 -8.72
N ARG A 118 -8.10 -29.75 -9.06
CA ARG A 118 -9.18 -30.62 -8.57
C ARG A 118 -9.01 -32.08 -8.97
N HIS A 119 -8.42 -32.33 -10.14
CA HIS A 119 -8.16 -33.68 -10.60
C HIS A 119 -7.03 -34.36 -9.79
N LEU A 120 -5.95 -33.64 -9.48
CA LEU A 120 -4.86 -34.15 -8.65
C LEU A 120 -5.30 -34.42 -7.21
N GLU A 121 -6.13 -33.54 -6.65
CA GLU A 121 -6.73 -33.75 -5.32
C GLU A 121 -7.61 -35.01 -5.29
N GLN A 122 -8.38 -35.26 -6.35
CA GLN A 122 -9.19 -36.48 -6.48
C GLN A 122 -8.33 -37.74 -6.65
N MET A 123 -7.21 -37.65 -7.37
CA MET A 123 -6.25 -38.75 -7.52
C MET A 123 -5.49 -39.06 -6.21
N GLY A 124 -5.26 -38.07 -5.34
CA GLY A 124 -4.60 -38.25 -4.04
C GLY A 124 -5.54 -38.66 -2.90
N ALA A 125 -6.83 -38.33 -2.98
CA ALA A 125 -7.83 -38.66 -1.94
C ALA A 125 -8.32 -40.12 -1.99
N SER A 126 -8.13 -40.82 -3.10
CA SER A 126 -8.64 -42.19 -3.30
C SER A 126 -7.81 -43.30 -2.63
N VAL A 127 -6.79 -42.98 -1.82
CA VAL A 127 -5.77 -43.97 -1.40
C VAL A 127 -5.59 -44.18 0.13
N ILE A 128 -6.21 -43.45 1.07
CA ILE A 128 -6.00 -43.73 2.52
C ILE A 128 -7.25 -43.55 3.41
N PRO A 129 -7.69 -44.55 4.21
CA PRO A 129 -8.59 -44.38 5.36
C PRO A 129 -7.80 -44.19 6.68
N GLY A 130 -8.15 -43.18 7.50
CA GLY A 130 -7.43 -42.83 8.75
C GLY A 130 -8.19 -43.10 10.06
N GLU A 131 -7.47 -43.56 11.08
CA GLU A 131 -7.90 -43.87 12.47
C GLU A 131 -8.16 -42.62 13.38
N PRO A 132 -9.00 -42.76 14.43
CA PRO A 132 -9.28 -41.69 15.41
C PRO A 132 -8.20 -41.53 16.51
N PRO A 133 -8.15 -40.38 17.21
CA PRO A 133 -7.07 -40.00 18.13
C PRO A 133 -7.03 -40.80 19.45
N LYS A 134 -5.83 -40.92 20.02
CA LYS A 134 -5.52 -41.76 21.20
C LYS A 134 -6.15 -41.24 22.52
N PRO A 135 -6.68 -42.13 23.38
CA PRO A 135 -7.52 -41.79 24.55
C PRO A 135 -6.85 -41.01 25.71
N ALA A 136 -5.52 -40.95 25.81
CA ALA A 136 -4.83 -40.39 26.98
C ALA A 136 -5.02 -38.87 27.22
N CYS A 137 -5.55 -38.11 26.25
CA CYS A 137 -5.73 -36.65 26.40
C CYS A 137 -7.05 -36.25 27.07
N LEU A 138 -8.07 -37.12 27.11
CA LEU A 138 -9.40 -36.80 27.62
C LEU A 138 -9.49 -36.86 29.15
N TYR A 139 -8.83 -37.84 29.78
CA TYR A 139 -8.77 -37.96 31.25
C TYR A 139 -8.21 -36.70 31.92
N LYS A 140 -7.12 -36.14 31.38
CA LYS A 140 -6.50 -34.91 31.90
C LYS A 140 -7.44 -33.70 31.79
N ARG A 141 -8.31 -33.69 30.77
CA ARG A 141 -9.25 -32.58 30.52
C ARG A 141 -10.43 -32.62 31.51
N VAL A 142 -11.00 -33.80 31.75
CA VAL A 142 -12.03 -34.01 32.78
C VAL A 142 -11.51 -33.67 34.18
N ARG A 143 -10.29 -34.12 34.51
CA ARG A 143 -9.65 -33.83 35.80
C ARG A 143 -9.45 -32.34 36.06
N ARG A 144 -9.07 -31.57 35.03
CA ARG A 144 -8.88 -30.11 35.14
C ARG A 144 -10.20 -29.38 35.40
N VAL A 145 -11.31 -29.80 34.78
CA VAL A 145 -12.65 -29.24 35.06
C VAL A 145 -13.11 -29.59 36.47
N MET A 146 -12.80 -30.81 36.94
CA MET A 146 -13.08 -31.30 38.29
C MET A 146 -12.35 -30.53 39.40
N GLU A 147 -11.08 -30.19 39.20
CA GLU A 147 -10.29 -29.40 40.15
C GLU A 147 -10.87 -27.98 40.34
N GLN A 148 -11.64 -27.49 39.36
CA GLN A 148 -12.28 -26.18 39.39
C GLN A 148 -13.72 -26.21 39.94
N LEU A 149 -14.31 -27.39 40.15
CA LEU A 149 -15.64 -27.56 40.72
C LEU A 149 -15.61 -27.42 42.25
N PRO A 150 -16.48 -26.60 42.88
CA PRO A 150 -16.53 -26.48 44.33
C PRO A 150 -16.84 -27.82 45.03
N GLU A 151 -16.25 -28.07 46.21
CA GLU A 151 -16.36 -29.36 46.95
C GLU A 151 -17.80 -29.85 47.16
N ARG A 152 -18.73 -28.95 47.45
CA ARG A 152 -20.16 -29.27 47.60
C ARG A 152 -20.80 -29.91 46.36
N PHE A 153 -20.19 -29.76 45.18
CA PHE A 153 -20.67 -30.38 43.94
C PHE A 153 -20.04 -31.74 43.66
N LYS A 154 -18.89 -32.05 44.27
CA LYS A 154 -18.24 -33.36 44.15
C LYS A 154 -19.01 -34.44 44.90
N ILE A 155 -19.68 -34.06 45.99
CA ILE A 155 -20.56 -34.92 46.78
C ILE A 155 -21.96 -35.12 46.18
N LEU A 156 -22.28 -34.50 45.03
CA LEU A 156 -23.59 -34.67 44.40
C LEU A 156 -23.80 -36.13 43.98
N PRO A 157 -24.96 -36.74 44.28
CA PRO A 157 -25.25 -38.10 43.84
C PRO A 157 -25.25 -38.16 42.31
N VAL A 158 -24.57 -39.17 41.75
CA VAL A 158 -24.59 -39.39 40.30
C VAL A 158 -26.02 -39.77 39.93
N LEU A 159 -26.75 -38.86 39.27
CA LEU A 159 -27.93 -39.23 38.51
C LEU A 159 -27.45 -39.99 37.27
N VAL A 160 -27.10 -41.26 37.43
CA VAL A 160 -26.46 -42.04 36.36
C VAL A 160 -27.35 -42.12 35.10
N ASP A 161 -28.67 -41.97 35.27
CA ASP A 161 -29.66 -41.87 34.20
C ASP A 161 -29.50 -40.60 33.33
N SER A 162 -28.83 -39.56 33.82
CA SER A 162 -28.59 -38.30 33.11
C SER A 162 -27.36 -38.31 32.19
N LEU A 163 -26.53 -39.37 32.26
CA LEU A 163 -25.34 -39.52 31.41
C LEU A 163 -25.63 -40.16 30.03
N LEU A 164 -26.90 -40.47 29.73
CA LEU A 164 -27.32 -41.20 28.53
C LEU A 164 -26.54 -42.53 28.31
N LEU A 165 -26.05 -43.13 29.39
CA LEU A 165 -25.34 -44.41 29.34
C LEU A 165 -26.33 -45.58 29.32
N PRO A 166 -26.02 -46.68 28.62
CA PRO A 166 -26.81 -47.91 28.72
C PRO A 166 -26.92 -48.37 30.18
N ARG A 167 -28.14 -48.71 30.60
CA ARG A 167 -28.48 -49.19 31.96
C ARG A 167 -27.52 -50.27 32.53
N PRO A 168 -27.05 -51.25 31.74
CA PRO A 168 -26.09 -52.24 32.24
C PRO A 168 -24.72 -51.67 32.64
N ILE A 169 -24.29 -50.53 32.09
CA ILE A 169 -23.05 -49.84 32.47
C ILE A 169 -23.29 -49.02 33.74
N VAL A 170 -24.48 -48.41 33.84
CA VAL A 170 -24.93 -47.68 35.04
C VAL A 170 -24.97 -48.58 36.26
N ASP A 171 -25.55 -49.76 36.13
CA ASP A 171 -25.65 -50.72 37.23
C ASP A 171 -24.26 -51.21 37.68
N GLN A 172 -23.35 -51.49 36.73
CA GLN A 172 -21.97 -51.88 37.06
C GLN A 172 -21.17 -50.78 37.76
N LEU A 173 -21.35 -49.51 37.38
CA LEU A 173 -20.72 -48.38 38.06
C LEU A 173 -21.25 -48.23 39.50
N ARG A 174 -22.55 -48.47 39.71
CA ARG A 174 -23.17 -48.45 41.04
C ARG A 174 -22.67 -49.61 41.90
N ASP A 175 -22.52 -50.79 41.32
CA ASP A 175 -21.99 -51.98 41.99
C ASP A 175 -20.51 -51.81 42.38
N GLN A 176 -19.73 -51.03 41.61
CA GLN A 176 -18.37 -50.62 41.95
C GLN A 176 -18.31 -49.47 42.97
N GLY A 177 -19.45 -49.05 43.54
CA GLY A 177 -19.50 -48.05 44.60
C GLY A 177 -19.46 -46.60 44.13
N CYS A 178 -19.58 -46.31 42.83
CA CYS A 178 -19.66 -44.94 42.34
C CYS A 178 -21.04 -44.33 42.68
N ARG A 179 -21.08 -43.50 43.72
CA ARG A 179 -22.32 -42.88 44.22
C ARG A 179 -22.38 -41.38 43.95
N THR A 180 -21.25 -40.72 43.84
CA THR A 180 -21.13 -39.28 43.66
C THR A 180 -20.41 -38.88 42.37
N LEU A 181 -20.62 -37.65 41.91
CA LEU A 181 -19.95 -37.12 40.72
C LEU A 181 -18.42 -37.12 40.91
N GLY A 182 -17.95 -36.92 42.13
CA GLY A 182 -16.55 -37.10 42.52
C GLY A 182 -16.05 -38.52 42.27
N ASP A 183 -16.81 -39.54 42.70
CA ASP A 183 -16.45 -40.96 42.50
C ASP A 183 -16.33 -41.28 41.00
N LEU A 184 -17.33 -40.89 40.20
CA LEU A 184 -17.36 -41.19 38.77
C LEU A 184 -16.22 -40.53 37.99
N CYS A 185 -15.88 -39.29 38.37
CA CYS A 185 -14.77 -38.56 37.75
C CYS A 185 -13.40 -39.07 38.22
N SER A 186 -13.32 -39.67 39.41
CA SER A 186 -12.08 -40.22 39.97
C SER A 186 -11.65 -41.55 39.34
N LEU A 187 -12.56 -42.26 38.68
CA LEU A 187 -12.23 -43.48 37.95
C LEU A 187 -11.16 -43.21 36.90
N GLU A 188 -10.15 -44.07 36.80
CA GLU A 188 -9.17 -44.08 35.73
C GLU A 188 -9.70 -44.79 34.48
N ASP A 189 -9.09 -44.53 33.31
CA ASP A 189 -9.52 -45.17 32.07
C ASP A 189 -9.40 -46.70 32.13
N GLN A 190 -8.46 -47.25 32.92
CA GLN A 190 -8.33 -48.69 33.15
C GLN A 190 -9.50 -49.27 33.96
N GLU A 191 -10.02 -48.51 34.93
CA GLU A 191 -11.18 -48.91 35.74
C GLU A 191 -12.46 -48.88 34.89
N LEU A 192 -12.61 -47.88 34.01
CA LEU A 192 -13.71 -47.85 33.04
C LEU A 192 -13.61 -48.98 32.00
N LEU A 193 -12.40 -49.39 31.60
CA LEU A 193 -12.19 -50.54 30.72
C LEU A 193 -12.47 -51.88 31.42
N SER A 194 -12.47 -51.92 32.76
CA SER A 194 -12.81 -53.13 33.52
C SER A 194 -14.32 -53.44 33.48
N LEU A 195 -15.15 -52.47 33.10
CA LEU A 195 -16.59 -52.64 32.96
C LEU A 195 -16.93 -53.55 31.77
N ARG A 196 -17.77 -54.56 32.02
CA ARG A 196 -18.16 -55.55 31.01
C ARG A 196 -18.88 -54.87 29.86
N GLY A 197 -18.30 -54.99 28.66
CA GLY A 197 -18.84 -54.42 27.43
C GLY A 197 -18.40 -52.97 27.13
N VAL A 198 -17.43 -52.43 27.88
CA VAL A 198 -16.86 -51.09 27.67
C VAL A 198 -15.49 -51.21 27.00
N GLY A 199 -15.43 -50.94 25.69
CA GLY A 199 -14.16 -50.81 24.95
C GLY A 199 -13.65 -49.36 24.92
N LYS A 200 -12.44 -49.14 24.40
CA LYS A 200 -11.79 -47.81 24.34
C LYS A 200 -12.70 -46.70 23.80
N ALA A 201 -13.46 -46.97 22.74
CA ALA A 201 -14.40 -46.00 22.16
C ALA A 201 -15.58 -45.63 23.11
N LYS A 202 -16.03 -46.56 23.95
CA LYS A 202 -17.05 -46.28 24.96
C LYS A 202 -16.48 -45.51 26.15
N VAL A 203 -15.23 -45.77 26.54
CA VAL A 203 -14.53 -44.97 27.56
C VAL A 203 -14.45 -43.50 27.12
N THR A 204 -14.07 -43.24 25.87
CA THR A 204 -14.07 -41.89 25.28
C THR A 204 -15.44 -41.22 25.43
N ARG A 205 -16.53 -41.91 25.06
CA ARG A 205 -17.90 -41.38 25.17
C ARG A 205 -18.34 -41.15 26.62
N ILE A 206 -17.95 -42.03 27.54
CA ILE A 206 -18.22 -41.86 28.98
C ILE A 206 -17.50 -40.60 29.49
N ARG A 207 -16.25 -40.37 29.11
CA ARG A 207 -15.49 -39.17 29.48
C ARG A 207 -16.07 -37.89 28.91
N GLU A 208 -16.47 -37.90 27.64
CA GLU A 208 -17.13 -36.76 26.99
C GLU A 208 -18.47 -36.44 27.68
N ALA A 209 -19.24 -37.46 28.06
CA ALA A 209 -20.50 -37.27 28.79
C ALA A 209 -20.27 -36.69 30.20
N ILE A 210 -19.26 -37.17 30.92
CA ILE A 210 -18.85 -36.61 32.22
C ILE A 210 -18.42 -35.15 32.06
N GLU A 211 -17.58 -34.84 31.06
CA GLU A 211 -17.10 -33.49 30.80
C GLU A 211 -18.25 -32.52 30.51
N ALA A 212 -19.21 -32.93 29.66
CA ALA A 212 -20.39 -32.14 29.33
C ALA A 212 -21.25 -31.87 30.58
N LEU A 213 -21.41 -32.88 31.44
CA LEU A 213 -22.15 -32.75 32.70
C LEU A 213 -21.46 -31.75 33.65
N CYS A 214 -20.15 -31.87 33.86
CA CYS A 214 -19.37 -30.95 34.68
C CYS A 214 -19.44 -29.50 34.18
N ARG A 215 -19.32 -29.26 32.86
CA ARG A 215 -19.46 -27.92 32.28
C ARG A 215 -20.85 -27.34 32.46
N ARG A 216 -21.89 -28.17 32.36
CA ARG A 216 -23.28 -27.73 32.58
C ARG A 216 -23.50 -27.30 34.02
N TYR A 217 -22.91 -28.00 34.99
CA TYR A 217 -22.94 -27.59 36.40
C TYR A 217 -22.14 -26.30 36.63
N ASP A 218 -20.94 -26.14 36.05
CA ASP A 218 -20.15 -24.89 36.16
C ASP A 218 -20.91 -23.69 35.56
N GLN A 219 -21.58 -23.87 34.42
CA GLN A 219 -22.42 -22.83 33.82
C GLN A 219 -23.64 -22.48 34.68
N LEU A 220 -24.26 -23.46 35.34
CA LEU A 220 -25.34 -23.22 36.30
C LEU A 220 -24.84 -22.40 37.49
N VAL A 221 -23.65 -22.72 38.01
CA VAL A 221 -23.02 -22.02 39.14
C VAL A 221 -22.70 -20.57 38.78
N ARG A 222 -22.18 -20.31 37.57
CA ARG A 222 -21.86 -18.95 37.11
C ARG A 222 -23.09 -18.14 36.73
N GLY A 223 -24.14 -18.80 36.21
CA GLY A 223 -25.37 -18.13 35.79
C GLY A 223 -26.29 -17.70 36.93
N ILE A 224 -26.20 -18.35 38.10
CA ILE A 224 -27.07 -18.03 39.26
C ILE A 224 -26.55 -16.81 40.05
N GLY A 225 -25.31 -16.36 39.82
CA GLY A 225 -24.70 -15.33 40.66
C GLY A 225 -24.53 -15.82 42.11
N ILE A 226 -23.63 -15.20 42.87
CA ILE A 226 -23.51 -15.50 44.29
C ILE A 226 -24.72 -14.89 45.00
N LEU A 227 -25.85 -15.58 44.98
CA LEU A 227 -26.98 -15.27 45.85
C LEU A 227 -26.68 -15.79 47.26
N ALA A 228 -27.17 -15.04 48.24
CA ALA A 228 -27.15 -15.30 49.68
C ALA A 228 -27.43 -16.77 50.05
N PRO A 229 -27.06 -17.23 51.27
CA PRO A 229 -27.31 -18.60 51.72
C PRO A 229 -28.74 -19.05 51.37
N SER A 230 -28.83 -19.95 50.40
CA SER A 230 -30.08 -20.50 49.88
C SER A 230 -30.03 -21.99 50.09
N ARG A 231 -31.12 -22.58 50.60
CA ARG A 231 -31.23 -24.04 50.71
C ARG A 231 -31.75 -24.57 49.38
N VAL A 232 -31.15 -25.65 48.89
CA VAL A 232 -31.53 -26.27 47.61
C VAL A 232 -32.37 -27.50 47.87
N PHE A 233 -33.58 -27.51 47.30
CA PHE A 233 -34.44 -28.68 47.24
C PHE A 233 -34.32 -29.36 45.87
N TRP A 234 -34.56 -30.66 45.79
CA TRP A 234 -34.40 -31.46 44.59
C TRP A 234 -35.72 -32.15 44.24
N LEU A 235 -36.18 -31.94 43.01
CA LEU A 235 -37.35 -32.59 42.45
C LEU A 235 -36.99 -33.28 41.14
N GLU A 236 -37.01 -34.61 41.10
CA GLU A 236 -36.70 -35.38 39.88
C GLU A 236 -35.37 -34.96 39.20
N GLY A 237 -34.37 -34.60 40.00
CA GLY A 237 -33.06 -34.13 39.53
C GLY A 237 -32.97 -32.64 39.16
N ARG A 238 -34.06 -31.88 39.28
CA ARG A 238 -34.09 -30.42 39.15
C ARG A 238 -33.83 -29.75 40.50
N PRO A 239 -32.78 -28.91 40.66
CA PRO A 239 -32.57 -28.13 41.87
C PRO A 239 -33.52 -26.92 41.92
N ILE A 240 -34.05 -26.62 43.11
CA ILE A 240 -34.90 -25.47 43.41
C ILE A 240 -34.22 -24.72 44.56
N ALA A 241 -33.63 -23.56 44.28
CA ALA A 241 -32.96 -22.75 45.29
C ALA A 241 -34.00 -21.87 46.01
N VAL A 242 -34.02 -21.94 47.34
CA VAL A 242 -34.94 -21.19 48.18
C VAL A 242 -34.14 -20.31 49.14
N PRO A 243 -34.33 -18.98 49.14
CA PRO A 243 -33.61 -18.07 50.02
C PRO A 243 -33.79 -18.41 51.51
N GLU A 244 -32.79 -18.17 52.37
CA GLU A 244 -32.90 -18.44 53.81
C GLU A 244 -34.12 -17.78 54.47
N SER A 245 -34.47 -16.55 54.05
CA SER A 245 -35.63 -15.81 54.52
C SER A 245 -36.98 -16.50 54.23
N ALA A 246 -37.01 -17.39 53.23
CA ALA A 246 -38.18 -18.14 52.81
C ALA A 246 -38.37 -19.44 53.61
N LEU A 247 -37.31 -19.98 54.22
CA LEU A 247 -37.37 -21.26 54.93
C LEU A 247 -38.29 -21.20 56.16
N ALA A 248 -38.44 -20.03 56.78
CA ALA A 248 -39.33 -19.82 57.91
C ALA A 248 -40.82 -19.63 57.52
N LYS A 249 -41.14 -19.59 56.22
CA LYS A 249 -42.52 -19.36 55.77
C LYS A 249 -43.36 -20.65 55.88
N PRO A 250 -44.63 -20.57 56.29
CA PRO A 250 -45.50 -21.75 56.40
C PRO A 250 -45.65 -22.46 55.05
N VAL A 251 -45.68 -23.80 55.02
CA VAL A 251 -45.93 -24.55 53.76
C VAL A 251 -47.27 -24.20 53.11
N THR A 252 -48.21 -23.64 53.87
CA THR A 252 -49.49 -23.12 53.37
C THR A 252 -49.34 -21.90 52.46
N CYS A 253 -48.21 -21.19 52.46
CA CYS A 253 -48.01 -20.08 51.53
C CYS A 253 -47.83 -20.55 50.07
N LEU A 254 -47.58 -21.85 49.86
CA LEU A 254 -47.45 -22.46 48.54
C LEU A 254 -48.82 -22.79 47.91
N THR A 255 -49.95 -22.59 48.60
CA THR A 255 -51.27 -23.10 48.18
C THR A 255 -52.10 -22.12 47.35
N ALA A 256 -51.59 -20.92 47.06
CA ALA A 256 -52.38 -19.75 46.63
C ALA A 256 -53.29 -19.95 45.40
N ASN A 257 -53.11 -21.00 44.58
CA ASN A 257 -53.84 -21.17 43.32
C ASN A 257 -54.27 -22.63 42.98
N SER A 258 -54.24 -23.59 43.92
CA SER A 258 -54.61 -24.98 43.61
C SER A 258 -55.14 -25.76 44.82
N GLY A 259 -56.36 -26.29 44.71
CA GLY A 259 -56.93 -27.19 45.72
C GLY A 259 -56.13 -28.48 45.93
N ALA A 260 -55.33 -28.91 44.94
CA ALA A 260 -54.40 -30.02 45.10
C ALA A 260 -53.20 -29.66 46.01
N LEU A 261 -52.79 -28.39 46.02
CA LEU A 261 -51.74 -27.88 46.90
C LEU A 261 -52.26 -27.63 48.32
N GLU A 262 -53.53 -27.22 48.50
CA GLU A 262 -54.15 -27.12 49.82
C GLU A 262 -54.20 -28.47 50.54
N GLN A 263 -54.58 -29.53 49.82
CA GLN A 263 -54.54 -30.90 50.34
C GLN A 263 -53.11 -31.34 50.63
N ALA A 264 -52.14 -30.96 49.79
CA ALA A 264 -50.73 -31.24 50.00
C ALA A 264 -50.19 -30.56 51.26
N ALA A 265 -50.47 -29.27 51.45
CA ALA A 265 -50.06 -28.49 52.61
C ALA A 265 -50.71 -29.03 53.89
N SER A 266 -51.99 -29.37 53.87
CA SER A 266 -52.68 -30.00 55.00
C SER A 266 -52.03 -31.33 55.39
N ARG A 267 -51.57 -32.10 54.39
CA ARG A 267 -50.88 -33.37 54.62
C ARG A 267 -49.45 -33.16 55.12
N LEU A 268 -48.71 -32.20 54.58
CA LEU A 268 -47.40 -31.80 55.08
C LEU A 268 -47.47 -31.38 56.55
N LEU A 269 -48.49 -30.59 56.92
CA LEU A 269 -48.75 -30.20 58.31
C LEU A 269 -49.00 -31.40 59.22
N SER A 270 -49.76 -32.41 58.75
CA SER A 270 -49.99 -33.66 59.50
C SER A 270 -48.72 -34.50 59.71
N LEU A 271 -47.67 -34.27 58.91
CA LEU A 271 -46.36 -34.92 59.02
C LEU A 271 -45.37 -34.10 59.85
N GLY A 272 -45.80 -33.00 60.47
CA GLY A 272 -44.96 -32.09 61.23
C GLY A 272 -44.13 -31.13 60.38
N ILE A 273 -44.36 -31.06 59.06
CA ILE A 273 -43.69 -30.13 58.15
C ILE A 273 -44.53 -28.85 58.12
N SER A 274 -44.14 -27.87 58.93
CA SER A 274 -44.92 -26.66 59.18
C SER A 274 -44.46 -25.48 58.33
N VAL A 275 -43.15 -25.40 58.06
CA VAL A 275 -42.53 -24.36 57.25
C VAL A 275 -41.77 -24.96 56.06
N ILE A 276 -41.47 -24.15 55.06
CA ILE A 276 -40.74 -24.57 53.85
C ILE A 276 -39.39 -25.21 54.20
N GLY A 277 -38.71 -24.71 55.24
CA GLY A 277 -37.46 -25.25 55.75
C GLY A 277 -37.57 -26.66 56.32
N ASP A 278 -38.76 -27.13 56.67
CA ASP A 278 -38.97 -28.50 57.16
C ASP A 278 -39.03 -29.53 56.02
N LEU A 279 -39.11 -29.08 54.76
CA LEU A 279 -39.17 -29.98 53.61
C LEU A 279 -37.85 -30.78 53.48
N PRO A 280 -37.93 -32.06 53.08
CA PRO A 280 -36.72 -32.85 52.81
C PRO A 280 -35.99 -32.31 51.58
N GLU A 281 -34.67 -32.38 51.59
CA GLU A 281 -33.83 -31.92 50.46
C GLU A 281 -34.22 -32.58 49.14
N SER A 282 -34.67 -33.83 49.15
CA SER A 282 -35.36 -34.42 48.00
C SER A 282 -36.86 -34.39 48.24
N LEU A 283 -37.58 -33.56 47.46
CA LEU A 283 -39.04 -33.45 47.55
C LEU A 283 -39.73 -34.77 47.21
N SER A 284 -39.08 -35.63 46.43
CA SER A 284 -39.53 -37.00 46.15
C SER A 284 -39.65 -37.86 47.43
N ASN A 285 -38.92 -37.53 48.51
CA ASN A 285 -39.02 -38.23 49.79
C ASN A 285 -40.32 -37.91 50.54
N VAL A 286 -41.04 -36.86 50.15
CA VAL A 286 -42.38 -36.58 50.70
C VAL A 286 -43.42 -37.60 50.20
N CYS A 287 -43.15 -38.30 49.08
CA CYS A 287 -44.03 -39.36 48.58
C CYS A 287 -44.19 -40.52 49.58
N TYR A 288 -43.15 -40.85 50.37
CA TYR A 288 -43.11 -41.97 51.32
C TYR A 288 -42.39 -41.51 52.59
N PRO A 289 -43.08 -41.18 53.71
CA PRO A 289 -44.30 -41.78 54.27
C PRO A 289 -45.57 -40.90 54.15
N GLY A 290 -45.51 -39.80 53.39
CA GLY A 290 -46.53 -38.74 53.44
C GLY A 290 -47.81 -38.97 52.63
N GLY A 291 -47.82 -39.95 51.72
CA GLY A 291 -49.00 -40.26 50.89
C GLY A 291 -49.33 -39.17 49.86
N LEU A 292 -48.39 -38.28 49.52
CA LEU A 292 -48.53 -37.37 48.39
C LEU A 292 -48.26 -38.11 47.08
N SER A 293 -49.10 -37.87 46.07
CA SER A 293 -48.85 -38.41 44.73
C SER A 293 -47.63 -37.74 44.09
N SER A 294 -46.92 -38.44 43.20
CA SER A 294 -45.81 -37.86 42.43
C SER A 294 -46.21 -36.58 41.68
N ARG A 295 -47.44 -36.54 41.17
CA ARG A 295 -48.03 -35.34 40.56
C ARG A 295 -48.15 -34.18 41.55
N THR A 296 -48.59 -34.45 42.78
CA THR A 296 -48.72 -33.45 43.84
C THR A 296 -47.35 -32.92 44.27
N VAL A 297 -46.36 -33.79 44.35
CA VAL A 297 -44.97 -33.40 44.68
C VAL A 297 -44.34 -32.54 43.57
N ARG A 298 -44.66 -32.81 42.29
CA ARG A 298 -44.26 -31.90 41.20
C ARG A 298 -44.89 -30.52 41.30
N LEU A 299 -46.20 -30.49 41.53
CA LEU A 299 -46.92 -29.22 41.74
C LEU A 299 -46.36 -28.45 42.93
N LEU A 300 -45.97 -29.13 44.01
CA LEU A 300 -45.34 -28.52 45.17
C LEU A 300 -43.96 -27.92 44.81
N GLY A 301 -43.14 -28.63 44.02
CA GLY A 301 -41.86 -28.09 43.56
C GLY A 301 -42.00 -26.92 42.59
N ASP A 302 -42.96 -26.97 41.66
CA ASP A 302 -43.25 -25.84 40.75
C ASP A 302 -43.78 -24.62 41.54
N ALA A 303 -44.63 -24.84 42.54
CA ALA A 303 -45.11 -23.78 43.43
C ALA A 303 -44.00 -23.19 44.29
N LEU A 304 -43.08 -24.02 44.79
CA LEU A 304 -41.92 -23.59 45.57
C LEU A 304 -40.94 -22.77 44.73
N GLU A 305 -40.69 -23.18 43.49
CA GLU A 305 -39.84 -22.46 42.53
C GLU A 305 -40.43 -21.11 42.14
N LEU A 306 -41.74 -21.07 41.86
CA LEU A 306 -42.46 -19.84 41.57
C LEU A 306 -42.50 -18.90 42.78
N TRP A 307 -42.71 -19.44 43.98
CA TRP A 307 -42.74 -18.66 45.21
C TRP A 307 -41.35 -18.07 45.51
N ALA A 308 -40.28 -18.87 45.38
CA ALA A 308 -38.91 -18.41 45.55
C ALA A 308 -38.54 -17.31 44.55
N ALA A 309 -39.00 -17.40 43.30
CA ALA A 309 -38.77 -16.40 42.26
C ALA A 309 -39.54 -15.08 42.47
N THR A 310 -40.66 -15.10 43.21
CA THR A 310 -41.55 -13.95 43.39
C THR A 310 -41.32 -13.17 44.69
N HIS A 311 -40.64 -13.77 45.67
CA HIS A 311 -40.46 -13.21 47.02
C HIS A 311 -38.98 -12.96 47.39
N ASP A 312 -38.07 -13.02 46.43
CA ASP A 312 -36.71 -12.52 46.60
C ASP A 312 -36.73 -10.98 46.56
N ASP A 313 -36.48 -10.33 47.71
CA ASP A 313 -36.64 -8.88 47.93
C ASP A 313 -35.76 -8.00 47.00
N GLY A 314 -34.84 -8.59 46.24
CA GLY A 314 -34.06 -7.94 45.18
C GLY A 314 -34.79 -7.72 43.84
N LEU A 315 -35.92 -8.39 43.59
CA LEU A 315 -36.62 -8.40 42.30
C LEU A 315 -37.98 -7.68 42.36
N ARG A 316 -37.94 -6.34 42.52
CA ARG A 316 -39.13 -5.46 42.47
C ARG A 316 -39.77 -5.27 41.07
N ASP A 317 -39.67 -6.26 40.20
CA ASP A 317 -40.23 -6.18 38.84
C ASP A 317 -40.97 -7.49 38.48
N GLY A 318 -41.92 -7.90 39.32
CA GLY A 318 -42.67 -9.16 39.16
C GLY A 318 -43.36 -9.31 37.80
N VAL A 319 -43.75 -8.20 37.16
CA VAL A 319 -44.30 -8.19 35.80
C VAL A 319 -43.23 -8.49 34.73
N GLY A 320 -41.96 -8.12 35.00
CA GLY A 320 -40.84 -8.32 34.09
C GLY A 320 -40.37 -9.78 34.03
N LEU A 321 -40.26 -10.45 35.18
CA LEU A 321 -39.83 -11.85 35.24
C LEU A 321 -40.89 -12.78 34.61
N GLU A 322 -42.17 -12.53 34.90
CA GLU A 322 -43.28 -13.26 34.28
C GLU A 322 -43.32 -13.08 32.76
N ALA A 323 -43.10 -11.86 32.24
CA ALA A 323 -43.03 -11.59 30.81
C ALA A 323 -41.84 -12.30 30.12
N ASN A 324 -40.69 -12.38 30.80
CA ASN A 324 -39.51 -13.05 30.28
C ASN A 324 -39.69 -14.57 30.23
N HIS A 325 -40.18 -15.19 31.30
CA HIS A 325 -40.51 -16.61 31.32
C HIS A 325 -41.60 -16.98 30.30
N ALA A 326 -42.59 -16.11 30.14
CA ALA A 326 -43.62 -16.21 29.12
C ALA A 326 -43.04 -16.26 27.69
N LEU A 327 -42.08 -15.38 27.39
CA LEU A 327 -41.40 -15.38 26.10
C LEU A 327 -40.49 -16.61 25.92
N ASP A 328 -39.77 -17.02 26.96
CA ASP A 328 -38.94 -18.23 26.94
C ASP A 328 -39.76 -19.50 26.70
N ALA A 329 -40.92 -19.60 27.33
CA ALA A 329 -41.87 -20.69 27.11
C ALA A 329 -42.41 -20.68 25.67
N LEU A 330 -42.75 -19.50 25.15
CA LEU A 330 -43.21 -19.33 23.78
C LEU A 330 -42.14 -19.72 22.76
N VAL A 331 -40.89 -19.30 22.97
CA VAL A 331 -39.77 -19.61 22.06
C VAL A 331 -39.41 -21.09 22.13
N SER A 332 -39.42 -21.68 23.33
CA SER A 332 -39.25 -23.12 23.51
C SER A 332 -40.33 -23.91 22.77
N LEU A 333 -41.59 -23.48 22.87
CA LEU A 333 -42.68 -24.08 22.12
C LEU A 333 -42.47 -23.93 20.61
N ILE A 334 -42.11 -22.74 20.12
CA ILE A 334 -41.88 -22.51 18.69
C ILE A 334 -40.72 -23.38 18.19
N ASN A 335 -39.64 -23.49 18.97
CA ASN A 335 -38.52 -24.38 18.67
C ASN A 335 -38.98 -25.85 18.61
N GLY A 336 -39.79 -26.30 19.57
CA GLY A 336 -40.40 -27.63 19.57
C GLY A 336 -41.31 -27.86 18.37
N LEU A 337 -42.22 -26.94 18.05
CA LEU A 337 -43.11 -27.03 16.89
C LEU A 337 -42.35 -27.13 15.55
N VAL A 338 -41.20 -26.47 15.46
CA VAL A 338 -40.35 -26.51 14.27
C VAL A 338 -39.59 -27.84 14.18
N CYS A 339 -39.15 -28.41 15.30
CA CYS A 339 -38.42 -29.68 15.34
C CYS A 339 -39.34 -30.92 15.25
N ASP A 340 -40.43 -30.91 15.99
CA ASP A 340 -41.26 -32.09 16.28
C ASP A 340 -42.54 -32.12 15.45
N GLY A 341 -42.82 -31.05 14.69
CA GLY A 341 -44.00 -30.92 13.83
C GLY A 341 -45.17 -30.17 14.49
N PRO A 342 -46.31 -30.05 13.79
CA PRO A 342 -47.44 -29.28 14.31
C PRO A 342 -48.01 -29.91 15.57
N ALA A 343 -48.37 -29.09 16.56
CA ALA A 343 -49.23 -29.54 17.65
C ALA A 343 -50.50 -30.20 17.09
N GLU A 344 -51.07 -31.18 17.81
CA GLU A 344 -52.27 -31.97 17.44
C GLU A 344 -53.46 -31.13 16.93
N ARG A 345 -53.46 -29.83 17.22
CA ARG A 345 -54.52 -28.88 16.88
C ARG A 345 -54.37 -28.21 15.50
N VAL A 346 -53.26 -28.36 14.75
CA VAL A 346 -53.07 -27.78 13.40
C VAL A 346 -53.08 -28.86 12.32
N LYS A 347 -53.92 -28.71 11.29
CA LYS A 347 -53.96 -29.67 10.18
C LYS A 347 -52.60 -29.69 9.45
N PRO A 348 -52.01 -30.86 9.13
CA PRO A 348 -50.68 -30.95 8.53
C PRO A 348 -50.47 -30.08 7.27
N HIS A 349 -51.47 -30.01 6.39
CA HIS A 349 -51.40 -29.15 5.20
C HIS A 349 -51.36 -27.64 5.53
N GLN A 350 -52.05 -27.20 6.59
CA GLN A 350 -52.03 -25.79 7.03
C GLN A 350 -50.68 -25.44 7.65
N TRP A 351 -50.10 -26.38 8.38
CA TRP A 351 -48.76 -26.26 8.93
C TRP A 351 -47.70 -26.18 7.84
N ALA A 352 -47.79 -27.04 6.81
CA ALA A 352 -46.88 -27.02 5.67
C ALA A 352 -46.91 -25.67 4.93
N ILE A 353 -48.10 -25.12 4.66
CA ILE A 353 -48.27 -23.79 4.06
C ILE A 353 -47.67 -22.71 4.96
N PHE A 354 -47.92 -22.78 6.28
CA PHE A 354 -47.43 -21.80 7.26
C PHE A 354 -45.90 -21.83 7.39
N ILE A 355 -45.29 -23.01 7.54
CA ILE A 355 -43.83 -23.18 7.57
C ILE A 355 -43.21 -22.67 6.28
N TYR A 356 -43.76 -23.07 5.12
CA TYR A 356 -43.22 -22.65 3.84
C TYR A 356 -43.27 -21.12 3.64
N TRP A 357 -44.29 -20.46 4.19
CA TRP A 357 -44.37 -19.01 4.24
C TRP A 357 -43.41 -18.39 5.27
N ALA A 358 -43.21 -19.03 6.42
CA ALA A 358 -42.40 -18.53 7.52
C ALA A 358 -40.88 -18.58 7.24
N VAL A 359 -40.40 -19.49 6.39
CA VAL A 359 -38.97 -19.56 6.00
C VAL A 359 -38.55 -18.28 5.25
N PRO A 360 -37.60 -17.49 5.79
CA PRO A 360 -37.07 -16.32 5.08
C PRO A 360 -36.21 -16.72 3.87
N ARG A 361 -36.30 -15.95 2.77
CA ARG A 361 -35.36 -15.96 1.62
C ARG A 361 -35.04 -14.51 1.25
N GLU A 362 -33.85 -14.28 0.69
CA GLU A 362 -33.31 -12.94 0.36
C GLU A 362 -34.25 -12.06 -0.50
N ASN A 363 -35.13 -12.66 -1.32
CA ASN A 363 -36.10 -11.91 -2.17
C ASN A 363 -37.57 -12.03 -1.73
N GLY A 364 -37.85 -12.64 -0.58
CA GLY A 364 -39.22 -12.93 -0.12
C GLY A 364 -39.96 -13.93 -1.02
N ARG A 365 -40.85 -14.75 -0.44
CA ARG A 365 -41.83 -15.52 -1.23
C ARG A 365 -43.09 -14.67 -1.33
N THR A 366 -43.65 -14.52 -2.53
CA THR A 366 -44.97 -13.89 -2.67
C THR A 366 -46.05 -14.86 -2.20
N LEU A 367 -47.15 -14.34 -1.67
CA LEU A 367 -48.31 -15.16 -1.29
C LEU A 367 -48.81 -15.99 -2.49
N ASP A 368 -48.58 -15.46 -3.70
CA ASP A 368 -48.90 -16.09 -4.98
C ASP A 368 -48.03 -17.34 -5.24
N ALA A 369 -46.70 -17.22 -5.11
CA ALA A 369 -45.79 -18.35 -5.28
C ALA A 369 -46.03 -19.49 -4.26
N VAL A 370 -46.45 -19.15 -3.04
CA VAL A 370 -46.88 -20.15 -2.05
C VAL A 370 -48.22 -20.76 -2.45
N GLY A 371 -49.15 -19.96 -2.97
CA GLY A 371 -50.44 -20.43 -3.47
C GLY A 371 -50.27 -21.47 -4.59
N THR A 372 -49.48 -21.14 -5.61
CA THR A 372 -49.17 -22.03 -6.74
C THR A 372 -48.58 -23.36 -6.26
N ARG A 373 -47.62 -23.33 -5.33
CA ARG A 373 -46.95 -24.55 -4.84
C ARG A 373 -47.92 -25.51 -4.14
N PHE A 374 -48.89 -24.99 -3.40
CA PHE A 374 -49.81 -25.80 -2.60
C PHE A 374 -51.19 -25.96 -3.25
N GLY A 375 -51.37 -25.50 -4.50
CA GLY A 375 -52.65 -25.58 -5.21
C GLY A 375 -53.78 -24.79 -4.54
N VAL A 376 -53.46 -23.65 -3.91
CA VAL A 376 -54.43 -22.80 -3.21
C VAL A 376 -54.32 -21.34 -3.65
N THR A 377 -55.38 -20.57 -3.51
CA THR A 377 -55.34 -19.15 -3.89
C THR A 377 -54.43 -18.35 -2.95
N ARG A 378 -53.89 -17.23 -3.44
CA ARG A 378 -53.17 -16.22 -2.64
C ARG A 378 -53.91 -15.86 -1.34
N GLU A 379 -55.22 -15.65 -1.45
CA GLU A 379 -56.07 -15.31 -0.31
C GLU A 379 -56.18 -16.47 0.69
N ARG A 380 -56.25 -17.71 0.19
CA ARG A 380 -56.27 -18.90 1.05
C ARG A 380 -54.96 -19.07 1.82
N VAL A 381 -53.80 -18.79 1.21
CA VAL A 381 -52.51 -18.77 1.92
C VAL A 381 -52.54 -17.75 3.06
N ARG A 382 -52.99 -16.51 2.79
CA ARG A 382 -53.11 -15.45 3.81
C ARG A 382 -53.99 -15.86 4.99
N GLN A 383 -55.15 -16.46 4.70
CA GLN A 383 -56.07 -16.98 5.72
C GLN A 383 -55.43 -18.09 6.55
N VAL A 384 -54.76 -19.06 5.91
CA VAL A 384 -54.08 -20.17 6.59
C VAL A 384 -52.98 -19.64 7.51
N VAL A 385 -52.14 -18.74 7.01
CA VAL A 385 -51.04 -18.16 7.81
C VAL A 385 -51.57 -17.42 9.03
N THR A 386 -52.58 -16.57 8.83
CA THR A 386 -53.21 -15.82 9.92
C THR A 386 -53.87 -16.74 10.93
N LYS A 387 -54.55 -17.79 10.45
CA LYS A 387 -55.24 -18.77 11.29
C LYS A 387 -54.28 -19.58 12.15
N VAL A 388 -53.18 -20.06 11.58
CA VAL A 388 -52.16 -20.83 12.31
C VAL A 388 -51.45 -19.94 13.33
N ALA A 389 -51.03 -18.74 12.94
CA ALA A 389 -50.40 -17.79 13.87
C ALA A 389 -51.31 -17.42 15.05
N ARG A 390 -52.59 -17.10 14.79
CA ARG A 390 -53.56 -16.82 15.85
C ARG A 390 -53.80 -18.01 16.78
N ARG A 391 -53.80 -19.23 16.24
CA ARG A 391 -54.01 -20.44 17.06
C ARG A 391 -52.86 -20.66 18.04
N ILE A 392 -51.62 -20.44 17.61
CA ILE A 392 -50.45 -20.49 18.49
C ILE A 392 -50.54 -19.35 19.51
N ALA A 393 -50.81 -18.12 19.05
CA ALA A 393 -50.90 -16.96 19.92
C ALA A 393 -52.01 -17.06 20.97
N ASN A 394 -53.17 -17.63 20.64
CA ASN A 394 -54.29 -17.80 21.58
C ASN A 394 -53.94 -18.78 22.71
N GLY A 395 -53.04 -19.74 22.48
CA GLY A 395 -52.54 -20.64 23.52
C GLY A 395 -51.65 -19.93 24.55
N HIS A 396 -51.13 -18.74 24.18
CA HIS A 396 -50.19 -17.95 24.98
C HIS A 396 -50.60 -16.47 25.02
N GLN A 397 -51.90 -16.20 25.06
CA GLN A 397 -52.39 -14.84 24.93
C GLN A 397 -52.01 -13.97 26.14
N HIS A 398 -51.96 -14.58 27.32
CA HIS A 398 -51.61 -13.88 28.55
C HIS A 398 -50.13 -13.47 28.52
N GLU A 399 -49.26 -14.42 28.18
CA GLU A 399 -47.82 -14.29 27.99
C GLU A 399 -47.47 -13.21 26.96
N LEU A 400 -48.14 -13.24 25.80
CA LEU A 400 -47.94 -12.24 24.76
C LEU A 400 -48.41 -10.84 25.15
N LYS A 401 -49.46 -10.73 25.99
CA LYS A 401 -49.91 -9.45 26.53
C LYS A 401 -48.90 -8.90 27.54
N LEU A 402 -48.34 -9.74 28.40
CA LEU A 402 -47.28 -9.36 29.34
C LEU A 402 -46.02 -8.89 28.59
N ALA A 403 -45.60 -9.63 27.57
CA ALA A 403 -44.51 -9.23 26.68
C ALA A 403 -44.79 -7.88 26.00
N ASN A 404 -46.03 -7.64 25.53
CA ASN A 404 -46.40 -6.38 24.92
C ASN A 404 -46.37 -5.22 25.93
N ALA A 405 -46.94 -5.41 27.12
CA ALA A 405 -46.88 -4.43 28.19
C ALA A 405 -45.43 -4.09 28.56
N LYS A 406 -44.55 -5.09 28.66
CA LYS A 406 -43.12 -4.87 28.96
C LYS A 406 -42.42 -4.08 27.85
N VAL A 407 -42.57 -4.47 26.58
CA VAL A 407 -41.97 -3.71 25.45
C VAL A 407 -42.52 -2.29 25.39
N THR A 408 -43.81 -2.10 25.66
CA THR A 408 -44.43 -0.77 25.72
C THR A 408 -43.83 0.07 26.85
N SER A 409 -43.63 -0.50 28.04
CA SER A 409 -42.98 0.17 29.18
C SER A 409 -41.52 0.57 28.88
N MET A 410 -40.86 -0.16 27.98
CA MET A 410 -39.50 0.14 27.51
C MET A 410 -39.47 1.20 26.39
N GLY A 411 -40.57 1.91 26.12
CA GLY A 411 -40.65 2.91 25.06
C GLY A 411 -40.94 2.33 23.67
N GLY A 412 -41.42 1.09 23.62
CA GLY A 412 -41.83 0.41 22.39
C GLY A 412 -40.69 -0.24 21.62
N PHE A 413 -39.47 -0.28 22.16
CA PHE A 413 -38.32 -0.99 21.62
C PHE A 413 -37.62 -1.79 22.71
N ALA A 414 -37.30 -3.05 22.41
CA ALA A 414 -36.52 -3.90 23.29
C ALA A 414 -35.64 -4.83 22.45
N LEU A 415 -34.46 -5.18 22.97
CA LEU A 415 -33.70 -6.27 22.42
C LEU A 415 -34.39 -7.59 22.73
N PHE A 416 -34.30 -8.54 21.82
CA PHE A 416 -34.87 -9.86 22.05
C PHE A 416 -34.19 -10.56 23.22
N SER A 417 -32.86 -10.43 23.33
CA SER A 417 -32.05 -10.98 24.42
C SER A 417 -32.38 -10.38 25.79
N SER A 418 -32.84 -9.12 25.85
CA SER A 418 -33.25 -8.50 27.12
C SER A 418 -34.61 -8.99 27.62
N LEU A 419 -35.37 -9.67 26.77
CA LEU A 419 -36.71 -10.17 27.07
C LEU A 419 -36.81 -11.70 27.10
N CYS A 420 -35.82 -12.40 26.55
CA CYS A 420 -35.88 -13.82 26.31
C CYS A 420 -34.48 -14.42 26.41
N THR A 421 -34.28 -15.35 27.35
CA THR A 421 -33.03 -16.08 27.52
C THR A 421 -32.85 -17.15 26.44
N ILE A 422 -33.97 -17.75 25.98
CA ILE A 422 -33.99 -18.80 24.96
C ILE A 422 -34.06 -18.18 23.57
N GLN A 423 -33.07 -18.47 22.73
CA GLN A 423 -33.04 -17.99 21.36
C GLN A 423 -33.78 -18.93 20.39
N PRO A 424 -34.36 -18.42 19.29
CA PRO A 424 -34.86 -19.25 18.21
C PRO A 424 -33.73 -20.10 17.62
N ARG A 425 -33.92 -21.42 17.50
CA ARG A 425 -32.87 -22.36 17.06
C ARG A 425 -32.47 -22.23 15.59
N ASN A 426 -33.34 -21.65 14.75
CA ASN A 426 -33.10 -21.50 13.32
C ASN A 426 -33.97 -20.39 12.71
N LEU A 427 -33.68 -20.04 11.45
CA LEU A 427 -34.39 -19.02 10.67
C LEU A 427 -35.91 -19.27 10.52
N LEU A 428 -36.33 -20.54 10.58
CA LEU A 428 -37.74 -20.92 10.52
C LEU A 428 -38.45 -20.58 11.84
N ALA A 429 -37.85 -20.91 12.98
CA ALA A 429 -38.35 -20.52 14.30
C ALA A 429 -38.51 -19.00 14.42
N GLU A 430 -37.52 -18.23 13.95
CA GLU A 430 -37.63 -16.77 13.87
C GLU A 430 -38.79 -16.31 12.98
N GLY A 431 -38.99 -16.96 11.84
CA GLY A 431 -40.09 -16.65 10.92
C GLY A 431 -41.47 -16.90 11.51
N VAL A 432 -41.63 -18.03 12.22
CA VAL A 432 -42.86 -18.37 12.95
C VAL A 432 -43.10 -17.35 14.05
N MET A 433 -42.07 -17.03 14.84
CA MET A 433 -42.11 -16.06 15.92
C MET A 433 -42.55 -14.67 15.43
N THR A 434 -41.98 -14.17 14.34
CA THR A 434 -42.41 -12.88 13.74
C THR A 434 -43.92 -12.86 13.46
N LYS A 435 -44.50 -13.98 13.01
CA LYS A 435 -45.94 -14.04 12.69
C LYS A 435 -46.81 -14.18 13.93
N VAL A 436 -46.37 -14.95 14.92
CA VAL A 436 -47.09 -15.14 16.19
C VAL A 436 -47.13 -13.84 16.99
N LEU A 437 -45.98 -13.18 17.18
CA LEU A 437 -45.90 -11.89 17.88
C LEU A 437 -46.79 -10.83 17.22
N ALA A 438 -46.82 -10.77 15.88
CA ALA A 438 -47.59 -9.78 15.15
C ALA A 438 -49.11 -9.87 15.40
N THR A 439 -49.61 -11.02 15.86
CA THR A 439 -51.03 -11.17 16.21
C THR A 439 -51.45 -10.38 17.44
N GLN A 440 -50.49 -10.03 18.30
CA GLN A 440 -50.68 -9.22 19.51
C GLN A 440 -50.02 -7.85 19.41
N GLY A 441 -49.73 -7.37 18.19
CA GLY A 441 -49.13 -6.04 17.98
C GLY A 441 -47.64 -5.95 18.31
N LEU A 442 -46.94 -7.08 18.45
CA LEU A 442 -45.49 -7.14 18.62
C LEU A 442 -44.81 -7.50 17.29
N TYR A 443 -43.76 -6.78 16.93
CA TYR A 443 -43.03 -6.99 15.68
C TYR A 443 -41.58 -7.33 15.97
N TYR A 444 -41.16 -8.53 15.58
CA TYR A 444 -39.76 -8.97 15.65
C TYR A 444 -39.03 -8.63 14.35
N HIS A 445 -37.93 -7.89 14.46
CA HIS A 445 -37.08 -7.52 13.35
C HIS A 445 -35.78 -8.34 13.36
N LYS A 446 -35.56 -9.11 12.29
CA LYS A 446 -34.52 -10.14 12.26
C LYS A 446 -33.09 -9.60 12.23
N GLN A 447 -32.85 -8.53 11.45
CA GLN A 447 -31.49 -8.01 11.23
C GLN A 447 -30.83 -7.46 12.50
N ASN A 448 -31.62 -6.92 13.42
CA ASN A 448 -31.15 -6.31 14.67
C ASN A 448 -31.63 -7.09 15.91
N ARG A 449 -32.43 -8.16 15.72
CA ARG A 449 -33.06 -8.93 16.79
C ARG A 449 -33.81 -8.04 17.80
N CYS A 450 -34.47 -6.99 17.33
CA CYS A 450 -35.30 -6.12 18.19
C CYS A 450 -36.77 -6.54 18.12
N ILE A 451 -37.47 -6.47 19.25
CA ILE A 451 -38.93 -6.49 19.34
C ILE A 451 -39.43 -5.04 19.48
N THR A 452 -40.46 -4.69 18.74
CA THR A 452 -41.12 -3.39 18.86
C THR A 452 -42.64 -3.50 18.86
N THR A 453 -43.32 -2.59 19.56
CA THR A 453 -44.77 -2.41 19.48
C THR A 453 -45.18 -1.45 18.36
N LEU A 454 -44.21 -0.79 17.73
CA LEU A 454 -44.45 0.12 16.61
C LEU A 454 -44.74 -0.65 15.33
N ARG A 455 -45.72 -0.16 14.56
CA ARG A 455 -45.98 -0.71 13.23
C ARG A 455 -44.77 -0.47 12.33
N PRO A 456 -44.57 -1.27 11.26
CA PRO A 456 -43.43 -1.13 10.37
C PRO A 456 -43.23 0.30 9.80
N ALA A 457 -44.32 1.02 9.51
CA ALA A 457 -44.26 2.41 9.04
C ALA A 457 -43.71 3.37 10.10
N ASP A 458 -44.18 3.24 11.34
CA ASP A 458 -43.81 4.10 12.47
C ASP A 458 -42.37 3.83 12.92
N ARG A 459 -41.97 2.55 12.99
CA ARG A 459 -40.55 2.16 13.16
C ARG A 459 -39.69 2.80 12.08
N GLY A 460 -40.12 2.73 10.82
CA GLY A 460 -39.40 3.35 9.71
C GLY A 460 -39.22 4.86 9.88
N ALA A 461 -40.19 5.55 10.47
CA ALA A 461 -40.08 6.98 10.80
C ALA A 461 -39.04 7.22 11.91
N VAL A 462 -39.06 6.44 12.99
CA VAL A 462 -38.07 6.52 14.08
C VAL A 462 -36.66 6.25 13.56
N VAL A 463 -36.46 5.20 12.75
CA VAL A 463 -35.15 4.87 12.17
C VAL A 463 -34.63 5.99 11.26
N ARG A 464 -35.50 6.64 10.48
CA ARG A 464 -35.12 7.81 9.67
C ARG A 464 -34.73 9.01 10.53
N GLN A 465 -35.48 9.30 11.59
CA GLN A 465 -35.17 10.37 12.53
C GLN A 465 -33.84 10.11 13.26
N LEU A 466 -33.62 8.88 13.72
CA LEU A 466 -32.37 8.47 14.33
C LEU A 466 -31.19 8.64 13.37
N ARG A 467 -31.34 8.22 12.11
CA ARG A 467 -30.31 8.40 11.07
C ARG A 467 -29.98 9.87 10.85
N GLN A 468 -30.99 10.74 10.79
CA GLN A 468 -30.79 12.18 10.65
C GLN A 468 -30.06 12.75 11.86
N PHE A 469 -30.48 12.38 13.07
CA PHE A 469 -29.84 12.83 14.31
C PHE A 469 -28.37 12.40 14.38
N LEU A 470 -28.07 11.14 14.05
CA LEU A 470 -26.69 10.63 14.03
C LEU A 470 -25.83 11.40 13.01
N ARG A 471 -26.36 11.72 11.83
CA ARG A 471 -25.64 12.54 10.83
C ARG A 471 -25.35 13.96 11.32
N GLU A 472 -26.32 14.60 11.96
CA GLU A 472 -26.16 15.96 12.49
C GLU A 472 -25.15 16.00 13.65
N GLN A 473 -25.14 14.99 14.51
CA GLN A 473 -24.30 14.96 15.71
C GLN A 473 -22.89 14.43 15.47
N LEU A 474 -22.74 13.40 14.63
CA LEU A 474 -21.46 12.70 14.44
C LEU A 474 -20.73 13.09 13.14
N GLN A 475 -21.42 13.78 12.23
CA GLN A 475 -20.86 14.26 10.95
C GLN A 475 -20.16 13.15 10.15
N GLU A 476 -19.17 13.49 9.33
CA GLU A 476 -18.31 12.55 8.60
C GLU A 476 -17.08 12.10 9.44
N ARG A 477 -17.28 11.84 10.73
CA ARG A 477 -16.20 11.40 11.63
C ARG A 477 -16.36 9.92 11.98
N VAL A 478 -15.22 9.27 12.20
CA VAL A 478 -15.18 7.96 12.87
C VAL A 478 -15.37 8.19 14.36
N VAL A 479 -16.31 7.46 14.94
CA VAL A 479 -16.62 7.53 16.38
C VAL A 479 -16.52 6.15 17.01
N ASP A 480 -16.15 6.07 18.28
CA ASP A 480 -16.09 4.78 18.97
C ASP A 480 -17.47 4.32 19.47
N LEU A 481 -17.52 3.20 20.19
CA LEU A 481 -18.77 2.70 20.77
C LEU A 481 -19.31 3.60 21.89
N ALA A 482 -18.44 4.26 22.65
CA ALA A 482 -18.85 5.15 23.74
C ALA A 482 -19.50 6.41 23.17
N ASP A 483 -18.87 7.05 22.19
CA ASP A 483 -19.40 8.19 21.44
C ASP A 483 -20.77 7.87 20.81
N LEU A 484 -20.89 6.70 20.18
CA LEU A 484 -22.13 6.25 19.58
C LEU A 484 -23.21 6.04 20.67
N THR A 485 -22.86 5.39 21.78
CA THR A 485 -23.78 5.15 22.91
C THR A 485 -24.25 6.45 23.55
N ASP A 486 -23.35 7.42 23.73
CA ASP A 486 -23.66 8.75 24.25
C ASP A 486 -24.58 9.51 23.29
N CYS A 487 -24.35 9.39 21.99
CA CYS A 487 -25.22 9.99 20.99
C CYS A 487 -26.63 9.36 20.99
N ILE A 488 -26.73 8.03 21.09
CA ILE A 488 -28.03 7.35 21.21
C ILE A 488 -28.73 7.72 22.53
N SER A 489 -27.99 7.86 23.62
CA SER A 489 -28.53 8.29 24.92
C SER A 489 -29.11 9.71 24.84
N ARG A 490 -28.39 10.64 24.20
CA ARG A 490 -28.91 12.01 23.91
C ARG A 490 -30.14 11.98 23.02
N TYR A 491 -30.20 11.11 22.03
CA TYR A 491 -31.41 10.91 21.22
C TYR A 491 -32.59 10.42 22.07
N SER A 492 -32.37 9.41 22.92
CA SER A 492 -33.38 8.87 23.83
C SER A 492 -33.95 9.96 24.75
N GLN A 493 -33.07 10.76 25.37
CA GLN A 493 -33.47 11.88 26.23
C GLN A 493 -34.26 12.95 25.46
N LYS A 494 -33.78 13.37 24.28
CA LYS A 494 -34.43 14.37 23.43
C LYS A 494 -35.86 13.95 23.04
N HIS A 495 -36.06 12.66 22.78
CA HIS A 495 -37.34 12.09 22.36
C HIS A 495 -38.17 11.50 23.51
N LYS A 496 -37.76 11.72 24.78
CA LYS A 496 -38.44 11.22 25.99
C LYS A 496 -38.65 9.70 25.99
N LEU A 497 -37.71 8.96 25.42
CA LEU A 497 -37.70 7.50 25.45
C LEU A 497 -37.01 7.01 26.74
N PRO A 498 -37.50 5.93 27.37
CA PRO A 498 -36.86 5.34 28.54
C PRO A 498 -35.44 4.87 28.25
N MET A 499 -34.56 4.90 29.25
CA MET A 499 -33.16 4.45 29.08
C MET A 499 -33.06 2.98 28.66
N SER A 500 -34.06 2.15 29.00
CA SER A 500 -34.15 0.77 28.53
C SER A 500 -34.28 0.64 27.00
N ALA A 501 -34.67 1.71 26.28
CA ALA A 501 -34.73 1.72 24.82
C ALA A 501 -33.35 1.91 24.17
N VAL A 502 -32.37 2.46 24.90
CA VAL A 502 -31.04 2.83 24.36
C VAL A 502 -30.33 1.63 23.78
N GLU A 503 -30.37 0.48 24.45
CA GLU A 503 -29.71 -0.75 24.00
C GLU A 503 -30.28 -1.23 22.65
N ALA A 504 -31.62 -1.21 22.52
CA ALA A 504 -32.31 -1.58 21.28
C ALA A 504 -32.04 -0.58 20.15
N LEU A 505 -31.98 0.72 20.44
CA LEU A 505 -31.65 1.77 19.47
C LEU A 505 -30.19 1.71 19.03
N LEU A 506 -29.27 1.39 19.94
CA LEU A 506 -27.86 1.18 19.64
C LEU A 506 -27.67 -0.01 18.71
N GLN A 507 -28.37 -1.11 18.95
CA GLN A 507 -28.32 -2.27 18.05
C GLN A 507 -28.89 -1.95 16.67
N ILE A 508 -30.01 -1.20 16.60
CA ILE A 508 -30.55 -0.69 15.33
C ILE A 508 -29.51 0.18 14.61
N ALA A 509 -28.83 1.07 15.32
CA ALA A 509 -27.81 1.92 14.74
C ALA A 509 -26.65 1.10 14.15
N ARG A 510 -26.10 0.16 14.93
CA ARG A 510 -25.01 -0.74 14.52
C ARG A 510 -25.34 -1.58 13.30
N SER A 511 -26.58 -2.07 13.19
CA SER A 511 -26.98 -2.97 12.10
C SER A 511 -27.47 -2.26 10.84
N GLU A 512 -28.03 -1.04 10.95
CA GLU A 512 -28.77 -0.39 9.85
C GLU A 512 -28.33 1.05 9.51
N LEU A 513 -27.59 1.72 10.40
CA LEU A 513 -27.34 3.16 10.29
C LEU A 513 -25.86 3.55 10.24
N VAL A 514 -24.96 2.73 10.79
CA VAL A 514 -23.51 2.97 10.77
C VAL A 514 -22.75 1.87 10.03
N THR A 515 -21.61 2.23 9.47
CA THR A 515 -20.63 1.29 8.91
C THR A 515 -19.54 1.06 9.95
N SER A 516 -19.25 -0.19 10.31
CA SER A 516 -18.11 -0.50 11.18
C SER A 516 -16.79 -0.36 10.41
N LEU A 517 -15.82 0.34 11.00
CA LEU A 517 -14.49 0.61 10.46
C LEU A 517 -13.43 0.23 11.52
N GLY A 518 -13.05 -1.04 11.59
CA GLY A 518 -12.15 -1.53 12.63
C GLY A 518 -12.73 -1.32 14.04
N GLN A 519 -12.08 -0.47 14.84
CA GLN A 519 -12.52 -0.12 16.21
C GLN A 519 -13.58 0.99 16.28
N GLY A 520 -13.94 1.61 15.15
CA GLY A 520 -14.89 2.72 15.10
C GLY A 520 -16.12 2.48 14.22
N PHE A 521 -17.00 3.47 14.20
CA PHE A 521 -18.24 3.52 13.43
C PHE A 521 -18.29 4.81 12.61
N TRP A 522 -18.78 4.72 11.38
CA TRP A 522 -19.05 5.89 10.54
C TRP A 522 -20.54 5.99 10.26
N CYS A 523 -21.11 7.18 10.44
CA CYS A 523 -22.53 7.41 10.16
C CYS A 523 -22.83 7.43 8.66
N THR A 524 -23.56 6.42 8.21
CA THR A 524 -23.96 6.20 6.80
C THR A 524 -22.80 5.95 5.82
N SER A 525 -23.10 5.63 4.55
CA SER A 525 -22.10 5.27 3.53
C SER A 525 -21.10 6.43 3.31
N PRO A 526 -19.85 6.34 3.80
CA PRO A 526 -18.91 7.43 3.69
C PRO A 526 -18.49 7.63 2.23
N SER A 527 -18.19 8.88 1.85
CA SER A 527 -17.62 9.14 0.53
C SER A 527 -16.23 8.50 0.44
N LYS A 528 -15.82 8.02 -0.76
CA LYS A 528 -14.48 7.45 -0.95
C LYS A 528 -13.37 8.46 -0.56
N ALA A 529 -13.63 9.76 -0.74
CA ALA A 529 -12.70 10.83 -0.37
C ALA A 529 -12.56 10.99 1.15
N ALA A 530 -13.66 10.98 1.90
CA ALA A 530 -13.61 11.11 3.36
C ALA A 530 -12.92 9.91 4.01
N VAL A 531 -13.18 8.69 3.52
CA VAL A 531 -12.46 7.49 3.97
C VAL A 531 -10.97 7.59 3.64
N ALA A 532 -10.63 7.99 2.40
CA ALA A 532 -9.23 8.12 2.00
C ALA A 532 -8.48 9.15 2.86
N ALA A 533 -9.11 10.29 3.15
CA ALA A 533 -8.59 11.32 4.06
C ALA A 533 -8.33 10.76 5.46
N HIS A 534 -9.30 10.05 6.04
CA HIS A 534 -9.14 9.45 7.36
C HIS A 534 -8.02 8.42 7.40
N VAL A 535 -7.99 7.49 6.44
CA VAL A 535 -6.94 6.46 6.32
C VAL A 535 -5.56 7.11 6.20
N PHE A 536 -5.42 8.15 5.36
CA PHE A 536 -4.17 8.88 5.20
C PHE A 536 -3.77 9.61 6.47
N ARG A 537 -4.70 10.31 7.13
CA ARG A 537 -4.43 11.00 8.40
C ARG A 537 -3.90 10.04 9.46
N GLU A 538 -4.54 8.90 9.64
CA GLU A 538 -4.10 7.88 10.60
C GLU A 538 -2.75 7.27 10.22
N TYR A 539 -2.52 6.99 8.93
CA TYR A 539 -1.26 6.42 8.47
C TYR A 539 -0.09 7.39 8.66
N VAL A 540 -0.27 8.67 8.34
CA VAL A 540 0.80 9.68 8.39
C VAL A 540 1.08 10.19 9.81
N ARG A 541 0.26 9.87 10.81
CA ARG A 541 0.59 10.15 12.22
C ARG A 541 1.90 9.52 12.67
N GLU A 542 2.26 8.37 12.11
CA GLU A 542 3.54 7.69 12.37
C GLU A 542 4.72 8.34 11.61
N TYR A 543 4.45 9.26 10.68
CA TYR A 543 5.44 9.89 9.80
C TYR A 543 5.33 11.43 9.88
N PRO A 544 5.92 12.08 10.90
CA PRO A 544 5.81 13.52 11.09
C PRO A 544 6.40 14.36 9.94
N GLU A 545 7.36 13.81 9.18
CA GLU A 545 7.93 14.43 7.98
C GLU A 545 7.09 14.21 6.70
N GLY A 546 5.97 13.48 6.82
CA GLY A 546 5.13 13.08 5.71
C GLY A 546 5.61 11.82 5.00
N ILE A 547 4.87 11.43 3.97
CA ILE A 547 5.15 10.23 3.18
C ILE A 547 5.34 10.57 1.70
N ARG A 548 6.24 9.87 1.03
CA ARG A 548 6.36 9.91 -0.43
C ARG A 548 5.21 9.12 -1.04
N LEU A 549 4.10 9.80 -1.28
CA LEU A 549 2.83 9.15 -1.58
C LEU A 549 2.94 8.17 -2.73
N TYR A 550 3.61 8.51 -3.84
CA TYR A 550 3.79 7.62 -4.99
C TYR A 550 4.61 6.34 -4.72
N GLN A 551 5.46 6.33 -3.69
CA GLN A 551 6.24 5.16 -3.26
C GLN A 551 5.44 4.32 -2.24
N GLU A 552 4.66 5.00 -1.40
CA GLU A 552 3.95 4.40 -0.26
C GLU A 552 2.47 4.09 -0.54
N VAL A 553 1.95 4.31 -1.77
CA VAL A 553 0.52 4.06 -2.08
C VAL A 553 0.14 2.60 -1.80
N ALA A 554 1.03 1.64 -2.09
CA ALA A 554 0.77 0.22 -1.81
C ALA A 554 0.63 -0.03 -0.30
N ALA A 555 1.57 0.47 0.50
CA ALA A 555 1.53 0.34 1.97
C ALA A 555 0.32 1.05 2.58
N LEU A 556 -0.02 2.24 2.08
CA LEU A 556 -1.24 2.96 2.48
C LEU A 556 -2.51 2.19 2.10
N LYS A 557 -2.54 1.55 0.92
CA LYS A 557 -3.65 0.69 0.51
C LYS A 557 -3.74 -0.56 1.38
N ASP A 558 -2.63 -1.20 1.73
CA ASP A 558 -2.64 -2.37 2.61
C ASP A 558 -3.05 -1.99 4.03
N PHE A 559 -2.67 -0.80 4.49
CA PHE A 559 -3.17 -0.22 5.74
C PHE A 559 -4.68 0.06 5.67
N ALA A 560 -5.19 0.53 4.53
CA ALA A 560 -6.62 0.70 4.28
C ALA A 560 -7.35 -0.64 4.25
N GLU A 561 -6.84 -1.65 3.54
CA GLU A 561 -7.46 -2.96 3.36
C GLU A 561 -7.56 -3.73 4.68
N ARG A 562 -6.54 -3.61 5.56
CA ARG A 562 -6.57 -4.19 6.91
C ARG A 562 -7.72 -3.64 7.78
N ARG A 563 -8.10 -2.38 7.57
CA ARG A 563 -9.19 -1.72 8.32
C ARG A 563 -10.53 -1.82 7.60
N LEU A 564 -10.51 -1.78 6.26
CA LEU A 564 -11.65 -1.62 5.36
C LEU A 564 -11.54 -2.55 4.14
N PRO A 565 -11.68 -3.87 4.34
CA PRO A 565 -11.49 -4.83 3.27
C PRO A 565 -12.43 -4.56 2.08
N GLY A 566 -11.87 -4.47 0.88
CA GLY A 566 -12.61 -4.29 -0.37
C GLY A 566 -13.23 -2.90 -0.58
N PHE A 567 -12.95 -1.91 0.26
CA PHE A 567 -13.51 -0.56 0.10
C PHE A 567 -12.87 0.20 -1.09
N PHE A 568 -11.56 0.03 -1.29
CA PHE A 568 -10.83 0.59 -2.42
C PHE A 568 -10.45 -0.50 -3.42
N GLU A 569 -10.98 -0.40 -4.65
CA GLU A 569 -10.75 -1.40 -5.71
C GLU A 569 -9.29 -1.45 -6.18
N SER A 570 -8.55 -0.35 -6.06
CA SER A 570 -7.17 -0.22 -6.52
C SER A 570 -6.44 0.91 -5.81
N GLU A 571 -5.11 0.90 -5.90
CA GLU A 571 -4.21 1.98 -5.49
C GLU A 571 -4.63 3.33 -6.11
N ARG A 572 -4.98 3.31 -7.40
CA ARG A 572 -5.45 4.48 -8.14
C ARG A 572 -6.76 5.03 -7.56
N SER A 573 -7.69 4.15 -7.15
CA SER A 573 -8.96 4.57 -6.53
C SER A 573 -8.72 5.29 -5.20
N LEU A 574 -7.78 4.79 -4.39
CA LEU A 574 -7.40 5.42 -3.12
C LEU A 574 -6.74 6.78 -3.37
N LEU A 575 -5.72 6.81 -4.22
CA LEU A 575 -4.96 8.02 -4.53
C LEU A 575 -5.84 9.13 -5.12
N THR A 576 -6.72 8.80 -6.07
CA THR A 576 -7.64 9.77 -6.69
C THR A 576 -8.62 10.34 -5.67
N SER A 577 -9.07 9.50 -4.72
CA SER A 577 -9.99 9.93 -3.67
C SER A 577 -9.28 10.80 -2.63
N LEU A 578 -8.04 10.45 -2.29
CA LEU A 578 -7.19 11.21 -1.36
C LEU A 578 -6.82 12.59 -1.91
N LEU A 579 -6.35 12.67 -3.16
CA LEU A 579 -5.96 13.95 -3.78
C LEU A 579 -7.14 14.91 -4.02
N ARG A 580 -8.38 14.41 -3.93
CA ARG A 580 -9.60 15.22 -3.93
C ARG A 580 -10.02 15.67 -2.54
N SER A 581 -9.48 15.05 -1.50
CA SER A 581 -9.67 15.52 -0.13
C SER A 581 -8.61 16.59 0.17
N ASP A 582 -9.00 17.70 0.75
CA ASP A 582 -8.07 18.77 1.17
C ASP A 582 -7.16 18.35 2.34
N GLU A 583 -7.21 17.07 2.73
CA GLU A 583 -6.44 16.49 3.82
C GLU A 583 -4.97 16.28 3.47
N ALA A 584 -4.69 15.86 2.23
CA ALA A 584 -3.32 15.58 1.78
C ALA A 584 -2.67 16.84 1.22
N VAL A 585 -1.75 17.41 1.99
CA VAL A 585 -1.04 18.65 1.66
C VAL A 585 0.33 18.30 1.07
N LEU A 586 0.61 18.79 -0.15
CA LEU A 586 1.92 18.58 -0.79
C LEU A 586 2.98 19.40 -0.04
N TRP A 587 3.92 18.72 0.60
CA TRP A 587 4.94 19.34 1.45
C TRP A 587 6.31 19.42 0.77
N ASP A 588 6.65 18.43 -0.04
CA ASP A 588 7.85 18.43 -0.88
C ASP A 588 7.61 17.58 -2.14
N TRP A 589 8.64 17.34 -2.96
CA TRP A 589 8.52 16.60 -4.21
C TRP A 589 7.98 15.19 -4.02
N GLY A 590 6.66 15.05 -4.21
CA GLY A 590 5.89 13.83 -3.97
C GLY A 590 5.69 13.47 -2.50
N VAL A 591 6.10 14.34 -1.57
CA VAL A 591 5.90 14.16 -0.12
C VAL A 591 4.61 14.85 0.30
N TYR A 592 3.73 14.12 0.99
CA TYR A 592 2.46 14.63 1.49
C TYR A 592 2.38 14.49 3.01
N ILE A 593 1.86 15.51 3.67
CA ILE A 593 1.51 15.51 5.10
C ILE A 593 0.01 15.67 5.29
N SER A 594 -0.49 15.33 6.48
CA SER A 594 -1.86 15.68 6.87
C SER A 594 -1.99 17.18 7.09
N LYS A 595 -3.14 17.75 6.75
CA LYS A 595 -3.51 19.13 7.06
C LYS A 595 -3.34 19.47 8.55
N ASP A 596 -3.57 18.50 9.44
CA ASP A 596 -3.44 18.70 10.90
C ASP A 596 -1.98 18.80 11.37
N GLN A 597 -1.02 18.38 10.54
CA GLN A 597 0.43 18.49 10.82
C GLN A 597 1.02 19.83 10.36
N VAL A 598 0.25 20.67 9.66
CA VAL A 598 0.70 22.00 9.23
C VAL A 598 0.79 22.91 10.46
N LYS A 599 2.01 23.23 10.88
CA LYS A 599 2.28 24.05 12.09
C LYS A 599 2.13 25.55 11.88
N VAL A 600 2.29 26.02 10.63
CA VAL A 600 2.23 27.45 10.29
C VAL A 600 0.78 27.95 10.30
N THR A 601 0.55 29.16 10.78
CA THR A 601 -0.77 29.79 10.78
C THR A 601 -0.96 30.72 9.58
N ALA A 602 -2.21 31.12 9.32
CA ALA A 602 -2.48 32.15 8.33
C ALA A 602 -1.72 33.45 8.65
N GLN A 603 -1.64 33.87 9.92
CA GLN A 603 -1.00 35.12 10.31
C GLN A 603 0.49 35.16 9.96
N ASP A 604 1.19 34.03 10.14
CA ASP A 604 2.62 33.91 9.83
C ASP A 604 2.93 34.14 8.33
N LEU A 605 1.94 33.88 7.47
CA LEU A 605 2.07 33.96 6.01
C LEU A 605 1.65 35.32 5.44
N VAL A 606 1.02 36.21 6.23
CA VAL A 606 0.57 37.55 5.80
C VAL A 606 1.68 38.35 5.10
N PRO A 607 2.93 38.43 5.63
CA PRO A 607 3.98 39.21 4.98
C PRO A 607 4.33 38.69 3.58
N ILE A 608 4.30 37.36 3.40
CA ILE A 608 4.61 36.71 2.12
C ILE A 608 3.45 36.90 1.15
N ALA A 609 2.22 36.65 1.61
CA ALA A 609 0.98 36.91 0.87
C ALA A 609 0.92 38.34 0.31
N ASN A 610 1.11 39.35 1.17
CA ASN A 610 1.09 40.75 0.76
C ASN A 610 2.23 41.11 -0.20
N TRP A 611 3.40 40.49 -0.04
CA TRP A 611 4.51 40.67 -0.96
C TRP A 611 4.18 40.12 -2.35
N ILE A 612 3.58 38.93 -2.43
CA ILE A 612 3.13 38.30 -3.69
C ILE A 612 2.08 39.19 -4.38
N ASP A 613 1.05 39.63 -3.65
CA ASP A 613 0.00 40.51 -4.17
C ASP A 613 0.59 41.83 -4.71
N LYS A 614 1.56 42.41 -3.99
CA LYS A 614 2.29 43.60 -4.46
C LYS A 614 3.01 43.36 -5.80
N GLN A 615 3.62 42.18 -6.00
CA GLN A 615 4.28 41.86 -7.29
C GLN A 615 3.25 41.81 -8.43
N PHE A 616 2.08 41.23 -8.20
CA PHE A 616 1.02 41.19 -9.20
C PHE A 616 0.44 42.58 -9.51
N ARG A 617 0.23 43.43 -8.49
CA ARG A 617 -0.19 44.83 -8.69
C ARG A 617 0.85 45.67 -9.44
N GLN A 618 2.12 45.27 -9.42
CA GLN A 618 3.20 45.88 -10.21
C GLN A 618 3.24 45.39 -11.66
N GLY A 619 2.25 44.60 -12.10
CA GLY A 619 2.10 44.14 -13.48
C GLY A 619 2.69 42.76 -13.76
N LEU A 620 3.11 42.00 -12.74
CA LEU A 620 3.60 40.64 -12.93
C LEU A 620 2.42 39.70 -13.27
N ALA A 621 2.44 39.09 -14.45
CA ALA A 621 1.34 38.21 -14.89
C ALA A 621 1.32 36.84 -14.19
N GLN A 622 2.48 36.35 -13.74
CA GLN A 622 2.64 35.03 -13.14
C GLN A 622 3.92 34.98 -12.30
N MET A 623 3.87 34.22 -11.21
CA MET A 623 5.05 33.97 -10.37
C MET A 623 5.07 32.53 -9.88
N SER A 624 6.25 31.97 -9.63
CA SER A 624 6.41 30.69 -8.94
C SER A 624 6.47 30.89 -7.43
N SER A 625 5.86 29.99 -6.64
CA SER A 625 6.04 29.96 -5.19
C SER A 625 7.52 29.86 -4.80
N ARG A 626 8.37 29.30 -5.68
CA ARG A 626 9.84 29.29 -5.54
C ARG A 626 10.43 30.67 -5.28
N ARG A 627 9.97 31.70 -5.99
CA ARG A 627 10.52 33.06 -5.84
C ARG A 627 10.24 33.60 -4.44
N ALA A 628 9.01 33.44 -3.98
CA ALA A 628 8.61 33.81 -2.63
C ALA A 628 9.39 33.00 -1.59
N PHE A 629 9.52 31.68 -1.79
CA PHE A 629 10.28 30.81 -0.91
C PHE A 629 11.74 31.25 -0.76
N LEU A 630 12.45 31.50 -1.87
CA LEU A 630 13.84 31.97 -1.83
C LEU A 630 13.98 33.33 -1.14
N ARG A 631 13.01 34.24 -1.32
CA ARG A 631 13.02 35.57 -0.71
C ARG A 631 12.84 35.54 0.81
N PHE A 632 12.06 34.58 1.32
CA PHE A 632 11.68 34.43 2.72
C PHE A 632 12.19 33.12 3.33
N ARG A 633 13.28 32.55 2.78
CA ARG A 633 13.72 31.18 3.08
C ARG A 633 13.92 30.94 4.57
N ASP A 634 14.65 31.82 5.24
CA ASP A 634 15.00 31.64 6.65
C ASP A 634 13.75 31.71 7.55
N ALA A 635 12.87 32.69 7.29
CA ALA A 635 11.60 32.83 8.00
C ALA A 635 10.69 31.60 7.79
N LEU A 636 10.53 31.14 6.55
CA LEU A 636 9.70 29.98 6.22
C LEU A 636 10.26 28.68 6.82
N THR A 637 11.56 28.49 6.75
CA THR A 637 12.23 27.30 7.30
C THR A 637 12.07 27.27 8.83
N SER A 638 12.17 28.42 9.50
CA SER A 638 11.94 28.52 10.95
C SER A 638 10.50 28.18 11.37
N LEU A 639 9.53 28.34 10.46
CA LEU A 639 8.12 27.98 10.65
C LEU A 639 7.81 26.54 10.23
N GLY A 640 8.83 25.76 9.81
CA GLY A 640 8.67 24.38 9.34
C GLY A 640 8.22 24.26 7.88
N VAL A 641 8.12 25.35 7.13
CA VAL A 641 7.84 25.33 5.68
C VAL A 641 9.17 25.13 4.95
N SER A 642 9.50 23.88 4.65
CA SER A 642 10.82 23.48 4.15
C SER A 642 11.03 23.62 2.64
N SER A 643 9.97 23.83 1.85
CA SER A 643 10.05 23.85 0.39
C SER A 643 9.10 24.85 -0.29
N GLU A 644 9.35 25.11 -1.57
CA GLU A 644 8.45 25.88 -2.44
C GLU A 644 7.08 25.22 -2.63
N HIS A 645 7.01 23.90 -2.49
CA HIS A 645 5.78 23.12 -2.56
C HIS A 645 4.95 23.26 -1.29
N ALA A 646 5.60 23.18 -0.11
CA ALA A 646 4.95 23.45 1.17
C ALA A 646 4.38 24.88 1.20
N LEU A 647 5.16 25.88 0.77
CA LEU A 647 4.68 27.26 0.70
C LEU A 647 3.46 27.40 -0.22
N TYR A 648 3.51 26.80 -1.41
CA TYR A 648 2.38 26.80 -2.34
C TYR A 648 1.12 26.22 -1.70
N SER A 649 1.25 25.07 -1.03
CA SER A 649 0.13 24.40 -0.38
C SER A 649 -0.42 25.20 0.80
N CYS A 650 0.44 25.84 1.61
CA CYS A 650 0.03 26.71 2.69
C CYS A 650 -0.71 27.96 2.19
N LEU A 651 -0.22 28.60 1.12
CA LEU A 651 -0.92 29.73 0.49
C LEU A 651 -2.29 29.31 -0.03
N ARG A 652 -2.38 28.17 -0.72
CA ARG A 652 -3.66 27.63 -1.20
C ARG A 652 -4.62 27.31 -0.05
N LEU A 653 -4.09 26.84 1.08
CA LEU A 653 -4.87 26.45 2.25
C LEU A 653 -5.44 27.67 3.01
N TYR A 654 -4.64 28.72 3.21
CA TYR A 654 -5.02 29.87 4.04
C TYR A 654 -5.50 31.10 3.24
N TYR A 655 -5.16 31.18 1.96
CA TYR A 655 -5.51 32.30 1.07
C TYR A 655 -6.05 31.82 -0.29
N PRO A 656 -7.10 30.98 -0.31
CA PRO A 656 -7.66 30.45 -1.56
C PRO A 656 -8.23 31.55 -2.47
N ASP A 657 -8.74 32.64 -1.89
CA ASP A 657 -9.44 33.72 -2.62
C ASP A 657 -8.53 34.90 -3.01
N MET A 658 -7.24 34.83 -2.69
CA MET A 658 -6.30 35.93 -2.96
C MET A 658 -5.51 35.72 -4.24
N PHE A 659 -5.25 34.47 -4.62
CA PHE A 659 -4.52 34.08 -5.83
C PHE A 659 -5.22 32.93 -6.55
N ASN A 660 -4.89 32.75 -7.82
CA ASN A 660 -5.28 31.56 -8.56
C ASN A 660 -4.16 30.51 -8.52
N TYR A 661 -4.52 29.26 -8.21
CA TYR A 661 -3.63 28.13 -7.94
C TYR A 661 -3.84 26.98 -8.95
N PRO A 662 -3.56 27.15 -10.25
CA PRO A 662 -3.90 26.14 -11.26
C PRO A 662 -3.02 24.88 -11.17
N LYS A 663 -1.72 25.04 -10.93
CA LYS A 663 -0.77 23.92 -10.79
C LYS A 663 0.47 24.37 -10.05
N CYS A 664 0.84 23.65 -8.99
CA CYS A 664 2.10 23.89 -8.27
C CYS A 664 3.30 23.83 -9.24
N PRO A 665 4.25 24.78 -9.18
CA PRO A 665 4.38 25.89 -8.22
C PRO A 665 3.82 27.24 -8.72
N LYS A 666 2.99 27.27 -9.77
CA LYS A 666 2.54 28.52 -10.41
C LYS A 666 1.44 29.24 -9.61
N LEU A 667 1.65 30.52 -9.38
CA LEU A 667 0.72 31.49 -8.78
C LEU A 667 0.34 32.54 -9.84
N PHE A 668 -0.95 32.87 -9.90
CA PHE A 668 -1.50 33.90 -10.79
C PHE A 668 -2.33 34.91 -9.99
N PRO A 669 -2.45 36.16 -10.46
CA PRO A 669 -3.43 37.09 -9.92
C PRO A 669 -4.86 36.54 -10.10
N LEU A 670 -5.76 36.89 -9.19
CA LEU A 670 -7.12 36.35 -9.15
C LEU A 670 -7.90 36.63 -10.45
N ASP A 671 -7.75 37.84 -11.02
CA ASP A 671 -8.38 38.27 -12.27
C ASP A 671 -7.54 37.95 -13.53
N GLY A 672 -6.43 37.21 -13.37
CA GLY A 672 -5.50 36.89 -14.45
C GLY A 672 -5.90 35.66 -15.28
N PRO A 673 -5.17 35.41 -16.39
CA PRO A 673 -5.35 34.19 -17.17
C PRO A 673 -5.06 32.94 -16.31
N SER A 674 -5.96 31.96 -16.36
CA SER A 674 -5.91 30.77 -15.50
C SER A 674 -4.78 29.79 -15.86
N SER A 675 -4.19 29.90 -17.05
CA SER A 675 -3.07 29.08 -17.49
C SER A 675 -2.38 29.72 -18.70
N LEU A 676 -1.05 29.86 -18.63
CA LEU A 676 -0.18 30.12 -19.78
C LEU A 676 0.98 29.12 -19.77
N GLY A 677 1.34 28.63 -20.97
CA GLY A 677 2.52 27.82 -21.22
C GLY A 677 3.81 28.63 -21.02
N TYR A 678 4.92 27.96 -20.75
CA TYR A 678 6.21 28.67 -20.62
C TYR A 678 6.64 29.33 -21.93
N SER A 679 6.48 28.63 -23.08
CA SER A 679 6.79 29.19 -24.40
C SER A 679 5.93 30.42 -24.72
N GLU A 680 4.60 30.33 -24.54
CA GLU A 680 3.67 31.44 -24.76
C GLU A 680 4.04 32.69 -23.94
N MET A 681 4.49 32.50 -22.70
CA MET A 681 4.91 33.63 -21.86
C MET A 681 6.19 34.30 -22.36
N VAL A 682 7.15 33.52 -22.86
CA VAL A 682 8.37 34.06 -23.48
C VAL A 682 8.01 34.77 -24.79
N GLU A 683 7.10 34.20 -25.58
CA GLU A 683 6.63 34.78 -26.84
C GLU A 683 5.98 36.15 -26.62
N GLN A 684 5.01 36.26 -25.70
CA GLN A 684 4.37 37.54 -25.35
C GLN A 684 5.39 38.58 -24.87
N TRP A 685 6.41 38.15 -24.13
CA TRP A 685 7.46 39.05 -23.67
C TRP A 685 8.32 39.57 -24.82
N LEU A 686 8.76 38.67 -25.71
CA LEU A 686 9.49 39.02 -26.92
C LEU A 686 8.64 39.93 -27.84
N GLU A 687 7.34 39.67 -27.96
CA GLU A 687 6.40 40.49 -28.73
C GLU A 687 6.38 41.94 -28.23
N SER A 688 6.41 42.14 -26.91
CA SER A 688 6.41 43.47 -26.30
C SER A 688 7.77 44.20 -26.30
N LYS A 689 8.89 43.47 -26.30
CA LYS A 689 10.24 44.05 -26.05
C LYS A 689 11.21 44.03 -27.22
N GLY A 690 10.96 43.24 -28.26
CA GLY A 690 11.95 43.06 -29.33
C GLY A 690 12.78 41.78 -29.14
N ALA A 691 13.87 41.68 -29.91
CA ALA A 691 14.89 40.66 -29.70
C ALA A 691 15.58 40.88 -28.33
N LEU A 692 15.73 39.81 -27.55
CA LEU A 692 16.33 39.86 -26.22
C LEU A 692 17.47 38.86 -26.08
N SER A 693 18.44 39.20 -25.23
CA SER A 693 19.49 38.27 -24.84
C SER A 693 19.01 37.21 -23.86
N TYR A 694 19.70 36.07 -23.80
CA TYR A 694 19.46 35.03 -22.80
C TYR A 694 19.58 35.57 -21.38
N GLN A 695 20.49 36.52 -21.12
CA GLN A 695 20.67 37.14 -19.81
C GLN A 695 19.44 37.97 -19.40
N GLU A 696 18.86 38.73 -20.34
CA GLU A 696 17.63 39.51 -20.09
C GLU A 696 16.43 38.58 -19.84
N LEU A 697 16.30 37.52 -20.64
CA LEU A 697 15.26 36.49 -20.44
C LEU A 697 15.45 35.75 -19.11
N ARG A 698 16.69 35.43 -18.73
CA ARG A 698 17.02 34.81 -17.44
C ARG A 698 16.65 35.75 -16.29
N GLN A 699 16.97 37.03 -16.40
CA GLN A 699 16.62 38.02 -15.38
C GLN A 699 15.09 38.10 -15.19
N GLU A 700 14.31 38.10 -16.28
CA GLU A 700 12.86 38.17 -16.18
C GLU A 700 12.24 36.83 -15.71
N PHE A 701 12.53 35.72 -16.38
CA PHE A 701 11.82 34.47 -16.13
C PHE A 701 12.38 33.69 -14.94
N VAL A 702 13.71 33.61 -14.80
CA VAL A 702 14.36 32.86 -13.71
C VAL A 702 14.37 33.70 -12.44
N ASN A 703 14.84 34.94 -12.50
CA ASN A 703 15.01 35.77 -11.29
C ASN A 703 13.70 36.47 -10.88
N ASN A 704 12.98 37.12 -11.81
CA ASN A 704 11.74 37.84 -11.48
C ASN A 704 10.49 36.93 -11.44
N ARG A 705 10.43 35.81 -12.18
CA ARG A 705 9.26 34.90 -12.11
C ARG A 705 9.53 33.63 -11.32
N GLY A 706 10.79 33.33 -10.98
CA GLY A 706 11.17 32.18 -10.17
C GLY A 706 11.19 30.85 -10.94
N TRP A 707 11.31 30.89 -12.27
CA TRP A 707 11.51 29.67 -13.07
C TRP A 707 12.86 29.02 -12.75
N ARG A 708 13.00 27.76 -13.14
CA ARG A 708 14.29 27.07 -13.19
C ARG A 708 14.93 27.30 -14.56
N GLU A 709 16.26 27.31 -14.63
CA GLU A 709 16.98 27.61 -15.89
C GLU A 709 16.58 26.67 -17.03
N PHE A 710 16.44 25.37 -16.74
CA PHE A 710 16.00 24.40 -17.75
C PHE A 710 14.60 24.71 -18.31
N GLN A 711 13.70 25.33 -17.54
CA GLN A 711 12.36 25.68 -18.01
C GLN A 711 12.42 26.78 -19.06
N LEU A 712 13.30 27.76 -18.87
CA LEU A 712 13.56 28.79 -19.87
C LEU A 712 14.21 28.18 -21.12
N THR A 713 15.24 27.34 -20.96
CA THR A 713 15.90 26.68 -22.08
C THR A 713 14.94 25.80 -22.88
N GLN A 714 14.05 25.05 -22.21
CA GLN A 714 13.00 24.28 -22.87
C GLN A 714 11.96 25.16 -23.55
N ALA A 715 11.55 26.27 -22.93
CA ALA A 715 10.60 27.20 -23.55
C ALA A 715 11.13 27.78 -24.87
N LEU A 716 12.42 28.11 -24.90
CA LEU A 716 13.13 28.61 -26.08
C LEU A 716 13.34 27.53 -27.15
N ALA A 717 13.61 26.29 -26.76
CA ALA A 717 13.88 25.19 -27.68
C ALA A 717 12.61 24.56 -28.29
N ASN A 718 11.53 24.51 -27.51
CA ASN A 718 10.28 23.84 -27.92
C ASN A 718 9.30 24.80 -28.63
N SER A 719 9.54 26.11 -28.58
CA SER A 719 8.69 27.06 -29.28
C SER A 719 8.99 27.05 -30.77
N GLU A 720 7.94 26.85 -31.54
CA GLU A 720 7.92 26.97 -32.99
C GLU A 720 7.96 28.41 -33.50
N HIS A 721 7.74 29.38 -32.60
CA HIS A 721 7.66 30.80 -32.88
C HIS A 721 8.90 31.57 -32.44
N ILE A 722 9.78 30.99 -31.63
CA ILE A 722 11.01 31.63 -31.17
C ILE A 722 12.19 31.20 -32.04
N LEU A 723 12.93 32.17 -32.56
CA LEU A 723 14.17 31.96 -33.30
C LEU A 723 15.37 32.41 -32.48
N ARG A 724 16.49 31.70 -32.66
CA ARG A 724 17.79 32.20 -32.22
C ARG A 724 18.38 33.10 -33.31
N VAL A 725 18.54 34.37 -32.99
CA VAL A 725 18.96 35.42 -33.94
C VAL A 725 20.40 35.88 -33.70
N GLY A 726 21.09 35.28 -32.74
CA GLY A 726 22.50 35.51 -32.42
C GLY A 726 23.08 34.51 -31.41
N LEU A 727 24.34 34.70 -30.99
CA LEU A 727 25.05 33.83 -30.03
C LEU A 727 24.29 33.59 -28.73
N SER A 728 23.48 34.55 -28.27
CA SER A 728 22.60 34.39 -27.12
C SER A 728 21.39 35.30 -27.22
N GLN A 729 20.89 35.53 -28.43
CA GLN A 729 19.76 36.42 -28.68
C GLN A 729 18.61 35.66 -29.32
N TYR A 730 17.39 35.98 -28.90
CA TYR A 730 16.16 35.33 -29.31
C TYR A 730 15.15 36.36 -29.77
N ASP A 731 14.39 36.03 -30.80
CA ASP A 731 13.32 36.87 -31.35
C ASP A 731 12.17 36.00 -31.86
N LEU A 732 11.08 36.61 -32.31
CA LEU A 732 9.92 35.94 -32.89
C LEU A 732 10.07 35.74 -34.40
N TYR A 733 9.74 34.53 -34.86
CA TYR A 733 9.66 34.18 -36.28
C TYR A 733 8.70 35.11 -37.05
N SER A 734 7.57 35.49 -36.43
CA SER A 734 6.55 36.34 -37.05
C SER A 734 7.03 37.75 -37.44
N ARG A 735 8.18 38.20 -36.90
CA ARG A 735 8.79 39.49 -37.29
C ARG A 735 9.55 39.42 -38.61
N TYR A 736 9.87 38.22 -39.08
CA TYR A 736 10.55 38.00 -40.34
C TYR A 736 9.51 37.60 -41.38
N ASP A 737 9.11 38.55 -42.23
CA ASP A 737 8.16 38.32 -43.34
C ASP A 737 8.82 37.57 -44.51
N VAL A 738 9.29 36.36 -44.24
CA VAL A 738 10.08 35.56 -45.19
C VAL A 738 9.34 34.26 -45.50
N SER A 739 8.71 34.22 -46.68
CA SER A 739 8.07 33.01 -47.18
C SER A 739 9.10 31.99 -47.69
N GLN A 740 8.72 30.71 -47.75
CA GLN A 740 9.54 29.67 -48.37
C GLN A 740 9.89 30.03 -49.83
N ARG A 741 8.96 30.62 -50.57
CA ARG A 741 9.18 31.09 -51.95
C ARG A 741 10.23 32.18 -52.03
N SER A 742 10.28 33.07 -51.03
CA SER A 742 11.28 34.13 -50.93
C SER A 742 12.69 33.60 -50.67
N LEU A 743 12.82 32.44 -50.01
CA LEU A 743 14.10 31.77 -49.75
C LEU A 743 14.61 30.94 -50.93
N GLU A 744 13.79 30.68 -51.95
CA GLU A 744 14.16 29.80 -53.07
C GLU A 744 15.45 30.23 -53.79
N PRO A 745 15.69 31.53 -54.10
CA PRO A 745 16.94 31.94 -54.73
C PRO A 745 18.18 31.64 -53.89
N LEU A 746 18.06 31.71 -52.56
CA LEU A 746 19.13 31.36 -51.63
C LEU A 746 19.31 29.83 -51.56
N ALA A 747 18.22 29.08 -51.60
CA ALA A 747 18.22 27.62 -51.60
C ALA A 747 18.87 27.04 -52.86
N SER A 748 18.47 27.50 -54.05
CA SER A 748 19.06 27.05 -55.31
C SER A 748 20.56 27.38 -55.39
N TYR A 749 20.96 28.55 -54.86
CA TYR A 749 22.37 28.92 -54.81
C TYR A 749 23.15 28.07 -53.80
N LEU A 750 22.57 27.78 -52.64
CA LEU A 750 23.14 26.88 -51.64
C LEU A 750 23.36 25.47 -52.21
N GLU A 751 22.38 24.90 -52.92
CA GLU A 751 22.51 23.61 -53.61
C GLU A 751 23.66 23.63 -54.64
N ALA A 752 23.76 24.71 -55.43
CA ALA A 752 24.83 24.87 -56.41
C ALA A 752 26.22 25.00 -55.78
N ILE A 753 26.34 25.62 -54.60
CA ILE A 753 27.61 25.66 -53.86
C ILE A 753 27.91 24.29 -53.25
N LEU A 754 26.94 23.66 -52.58
CA LEU A 754 27.14 22.36 -51.94
C LEU A 754 27.60 21.30 -52.94
N ALA A 755 27.08 21.33 -54.17
CA ALA A 755 27.50 20.44 -55.26
C ALA A 755 28.98 20.59 -55.69
N GLN A 756 29.65 21.69 -55.33
CA GLN A 756 31.06 21.92 -55.65
C GLN A 756 32.03 21.35 -54.61
N HIS A 757 31.52 20.83 -53.49
CA HIS A 757 32.32 20.34 -52.37
C HIS A 757 32.07 18.85 -52.12
N HIS A 758 33.12 18.14 -51.76
CA HIS A 758 33.05 16.76 -51.28
C HIS A 758 33.70 16.65 -49.89
N PRO A 759 32.98 16.22 -48.84
CA PRO A 759 31.51 16.06 -48.81
C PRO A 759 30.79 17.43 -48.98
N PRO A 760 29.51 17.42 -49.39
CA PRO A 760 28.72 18.63 -49.68
C PRO A 760 28.35 19.33 -48.38
N THR A 761 29.30 20.06 -47.80
CA THR A 761 29.12 20.78 -46.53
C THR A 761 29.87 22.10 -46.56
N ILE A 762 29.16 23.18 -46.21
CA ILE A 762 29.69 24.53 -46.07
C ILE A 762 29.20 25.18 -44.78
N SER A 763 29.80 26.31 -44.40
CA SER A 763 29.27 27.21 -43.39
C SER A 763 28.19 28.12 -44.00
N ILE A 764 27.07 28.29 -43.30
CA ILE A 764 26.00 29.23 -43.68
C ILE A 764 26.50 30.66 -43.85
N ARG A 765 27.61 30.99 -43.17
CA ARG A 765 28.27 32.29 -43.30
C ARG A 765 28.73 32.56 -44.73
N LEU A 766 29.13 31.52 -45.49
CA LEU A 766 29.50 31.67 -46.90
C LEU A 766 28.32 32.17 -47.71
N LEU A 767 27.17 31.51 -47.58
CA LEU A 767 25.93 31.87 -48.25
C LEU A 767 25.51 33.30 -47.89
N PHE A 768 25.52 33.64 -46.59
CA PHE A 768 25.17 34.98 -46.12
C PHE A 768 26.08 36.05 -46.71
N ASN A 769 27.41 35.84 -46.70
CA ASN A 769 28.37 36.80 -47.22
C ASN A 769 28.26 36.99 -48.74
N GLN A 770 28.08 35.90 -49.50
CA GLN A 770 27.99 35.95 -50.96
C GLN A 770 26.64 36.49 -51.46
N ARG A 771 25.57 36.32 -50.67
CA ARG A 771 24.21 36.79 -51.00
C ARG A 771 23.71 37.85 -50.03
N ARG A 772 24.61 38.70 -49.54
CA ARG A 772 24.29 39.73 -48.54
C ARG A 772 23.21 40.71 -49.00
N ALA A 773 23.22 41.10 -50.29
CA ALA A 773 22.20 41.98 -50.86
C ALA A 773 20.80 41.34 -50.81
N THR A 774 20.67 40.09 -51.28
CA THR A 774 19.42 39.33 -51.20
C THR A 774 18.96 39.10 -49.76
N CYS A 775 19.88 38.83 -48.83
CA CYS A 775 19.55 38.70 -47.41
C CYS A 775 19.02 40.03 -46.85
N ALA A 776 19.64 41.17 -47.19
CA ALA A 776 19.19 42.49 -46.75
C ALA A 776 17.81 42.86 -47.31
N GLU A 777 17.53 42.56 -48.58
CA GLU A 777 16.21 42.75 -49.21
C GLU A 777 15.10 41.93 -48.52
N LEU A 778 15.44 40.73 -48.03
CA LEU A 778 14.54 39.86 -47.26
C LEU A 778 14.46 40.22 -45.76
N GLY A 779 15.14 41.27 -45.31
CA GLY A 779 15.18 41.64 -43.89
C GLY A 779 15.93 40.65 -43.01
N ILE A 780 16.89 39.89 -43.56
CA ILE A 780 17.73 38.92 -42.84
C ILE A 780 19.05 39.63 -42.44
N PRO A 781 19.22 40.03 -41.16
CA PRO A 781 20.31 40.91 -40.76
C PRO A 781 21.65 40.19 -40.57
N ASN A 782 21.64 38.88 -40.33
CA ASN A 782 22.85 38.09 -40.03
C ASN A 782 22.67 36.60 -40.39
N GLU A 783 23.76 35.86 -40.31
CA GLU A 783 23.83 34.44 -40.63
C GLU A 783 23.03 33.53 -39.67
N TYR A 784 22.77 33.97 -38.43
CA TYR A 784 21.95 33.20 -37.48
C TYR A 784 20.48 33.21 -37.89
N VAL A 785 19.96 34.39 -38.26
CA VAL A 785 18.60 34.52 -38.79
C VAL A 785 18.47 33.73 -40.08
N LEU A 786 19.45 33.83 -41.00
CA LEU A 786 19.43 33.04 -42.23
C LEU A 786 19.38 31.54 -41.94
N PHE A 787 20.23 31.06 -41.04
CA PHE A 787 20.28 29.65 -40.63
C PHE A 787 18.94 29.20 -40.05
N ALA A 788 18.37 29.97 -39.13
CA ALA A 788 17.12 29.64 -38.46
C ALA A 788 15.93 29.61 -39.45
N LEU A 789 15.86 30.57 -40.38
CA LEU A 789 14.82 30.61 -41.41
C LEU A 789 14.94 29.44 -42.41
N LEU A 790 16.16 29.09 -42.84
CA LEU A 790 16.38 27.93 -43.71
C LEU A 790 16.06 26.61 -43.01
N ALA A 791 16.48 26.44 -41.75
CA ALA A 791 16.17 25.25 -40.96
C ALA A 791 14.65 25.05 -40.82
N ARG A 792 13.91 26.15 -40.64
CA ARG A 792 12.46 26.12 -40.47
C ARG A 792 11.71 25.87 -41.77
N SER A 793 12.02 26.61 -42.83
CA SER A 793 11.27 26.61 -44.09
C SER A 793 11.74 25.57 -45.09
N LEU A 794 13.00 25.12 -45.00
CA LEU A 794 13.68 24.29 -45.99
C LEU A 794 14.48 23.12 -45.37
N GLY A 795 14.20 22.77 -44.11
CA GLY A 795 14.88 21.65 -43.41
C GLY A 795 14.63 20.25 -44.01
N HIS A 796 13.71 20.12 -44.96
CA HIS A 796 13.53 18.90 -45.75
C HIS A 796 14.53 18.77 -46.92
N ARG A 797 15.15 19.88 -47.36
CA ARG A 797 16.17 19.92 -48.42
C ARG A 797 17.58 19.91 -47.85
N PHE A 798 17.76 20.56 -46.72
CA PHE A 798 19.06 20.78 -46.10
C PHE A 798 19.08 20.25 -44.67
N ASP A 799 20.24 19.74 -44.24
CA ASP A 799 20.50 19.47 -42.84
C ASP A 799 21.12 20.71 -42.19
N LEU A 800 20.38 21.28 -41.22
CA LEU A 800 20.74 22.46 -40.44
C LEU A 800 20.67 22.18 -38.92
N ARG A 801 21.07 20.98 -38.48
CA ARG A 801 21.08 20.63 -37.05
C ARG A 801 22.15 21.37 -36.24
N ARG A 802 23.29 21.71 -36.84
CA ARG A 802 24.44 22.30 -36.16
C ARG A 802 24.91 23.58 -36.83
N PHE A 803 24.58 24.73 -36.25
CA PHE A 803 25.19 25.99 -36.67
C PHE A 803 26.72 25.95 -36.51
N PRO A 804 27.51 26.45 -37.47
CA PRO A 804 27.10 27.11 -38.71
C PRO A 804 27.00 26.19 -39.93
N ASN A 805 27.15 24.87 -39.78
CA ASN A 805 27.29 23.94 -40.90
C ASN A 805 25.95 23.63 -41.57
N VAL A 806 25.99 23.54 -42.90
CA VAL A 806 24.84 23.20 -43.74
C VAL A 806 25.25 22.18 -44.78
N SER A 807 24.44 21.14 -44.94
CA SER A 807 24.61 20.07 -45.94
C SER A 807 23.27 19.68 -46.57
N LEU A 808 23.27 18.72 -47.50
CA LEU A 808 22.04 18.17 -48.09
C LEU A 808 21.38 17.16 -47.13
N ALA A 809 20.04 17.19 -47.03
CA ALA A 809 19.29 16.38 -46.06
C ALA A 809 19.41 14.85 -46.23
N LEU A 810 19.89 14.37 -47.38
CA LEU A 810 20.04 12.94 -47.71
C LEU A 810 21.44 12.39 -47.43
N GLY A 811 22.36 13.18 -46.86
CA GLY A 811 23.70 12.70 -46.48
C GLY A 811 23.65 11.84 -45.20
N GLU A 812 24.02 10.57 -45.29
CA GLU A 812 23.95 9.60 -44.17
C GLU A 812 25.00 9.82 -43.05
N GLN A 813 25.85 10.83 -43.12
CA GLN A 813 26.85 11.10 -42.08
C GLN A 813 26.94 12.57 -41.68
N GLU A 814 26.70 12.83 -40.38
CA GLU A 814 27.04 14.09 -39.71
C GLU A 814 28.57 14.20 -39.58
N ALA A 815 29.26 14.69 -40.62
CA ALA A 815 30.69 14.96 -40.53
C ALA A 815 30.94 16.19 -39.66
N THR A 816 31.69 16.02 -38.56
CA THR A 816 32.13 17.16 -37.74
C THR A 816 33.23 17.93 -38.46
N ASN A 817 33.54 19.16 -38.01
CA ASN A 817 34.66 19.92 -38.57
C ASN A 817 36.00 19.16 -38.45
N ARG A 818 36.15 18.34 -37.40
CA ARG A 818 37.30 17.45 -37.21
C ARG A 818 37.37 16.41 -38.33
N ASP A 819 36.26 15.74 -38.61
CA ASP A 819 36.20 14.67 -39.61
C ASP A 819 36.46 15.23 -41.01
N LEU A 820 35.87 16.39 -41.34
CA LEU A 820 36.08 17.06 -42.62
C LEU A 820 37.55 17.40 -42.89
N VAL A 821 38.26 17.88 -41.87
CA VAL A 821 39.69 18.19 -41.95
C VAL A 821 40.54 16.91 -42.06
N ALA A 822 40.16 15.85 -41.33
CA ALA A 822 40.82 14.55 -41.39
C ALA A 822 40.68 13.91 -42.78
N ASP A 823 39.46 13.86 -43.32
CA ASP A 823 39.16 13.30 -44.64
C ASP A 823 39.88 14.05 -45.75
N PHE A 824 39.94 15.39 -45.67
CA PHE A 824 40.69 16.20 -46.64
C PHE A 824 42.18 15.86 -46.63
N ALA A 825 42.78 15.72 -45.45
CA ALA A 825 44.19 15.34 -45.33
C ALA A 825 44.46 13.91 -45.79
N LEU A 826 43.55 12.98 -45.48
CA LEU A 826 43.63 11.59 -45.92
C LEU A 826 43.53 11.47 -47.45
N GLN A 827 42.60 12.18 -48.08
CA GLN A 827 42.43 12.21 -49.54
C GLN A 827 43.61 12.85 -50.27
N ALA A 828 44.24 13.86 -49.66
CA ALA A 828 45.44 14.46 -50.23
C ALA A 828 46.63 13.48 -50.28
N GLY A 829 46.67 12.48 -49.39
CA GLY A 829 47.72 11.45 -49.35
C GLY A 829 49.12 11.98 -49.05
N ARG A 830 49.24 13.21 -48.57
CA ARG A 830 50.50 13.90 -48.24
C ARG A 830 50.32 14.85 -47.05
N SER A 831 51.43 15.41 -46.58
CA SER A 831 51.38 16.52 -45.65
C SER A 831 50.83 17.80 -46.31
N LEU A 832 50.13 18.60 -45.52
CA LEU A 832 49.43 19.81 -45.95
C LEU A 832 49.82 20.98 -45.05
N LEU A 833 50.08 22.14 -45.66
CA LEU A 833 50.31 23.38 -44.94
C LEU A 833 48.98 23.92 -44.39
N LYS A 834 49.04 24.63 -43.25
CA LYS A 834 47.88 25.33 -42.66
C LYS A 834 47.17 26.23 -43.67
N GLU A 835 47.91 26.86 -44.58
CA GLU A 835 47.35 27.73 -45.61
C GLU A 835 46.54 26.96 -46.67
N GLU A 836 46.85 25.69 -46.93
CA GLU A 836 46.05 24.82 -47.79
C GLU A 836 44.71 24.49 -47.12
N PHE A 837 44.71 24.17 -45.82
CA PHE A 837 43.49 24.02 -45.04
C PHE A 837 42.68 25.31 -44.99
N ARG A 838 43.33 26.46 -44.82
CA ARG A 838 42.67 27.77 -44.80
C ARG A 838 41.99 28.05 -46.13
N ARG A 839 42.67 27.78 -47.25
CA ARG A 839 42.10 27.93 -48.59
C ARG A 839 40.85 27.04 -48.76
N GLU A 840 40.89 25.80 -48.32
CA GLU A 840 39.74 24.89 -48.46
C GLU A 840 38.60 25.24 -47.48
N PHE A 841 38.87 25.36 -46.19
CA PHE A 841 37.83 25.47 -45.17
C PHE A 841 37.37 26.90 -44.90
N VAL A 842 38.29 27.86 -44.83
CA VAL A 842 37.95 29.27 -44.56
C VAL A 842 37.50 29.95 -45.84
N THR A 843 38.30 29.90 -46.91
CA THR A 843 38.00 30.63 -48.15
C THR A 843 36.90 29.95 -48.96
N ARG A 844 36.98 28.63 -49.21
CA ARG A 844 36.01 27.93 -50.07
C ARG A 844 34.75 27.48 -49.32
N ARG A 845 34.85 27.07 -48.05
CA ARG A 845 33.69 26.60 -47.25
C ARG A 845 33.17 27.62 -46.23
N GLY A 846 33.81 28.78 -46.06
CA GLY A 846 33.33 29.89 -45.21
C GLY A 846 33.46 29.69 -43.70
N TRP A 847 34.38 28.84 -43.25
CA TRP A 847 34.67 28.67 -41.83
C TRP A 847 35.34 29.92 -41.24
N THR A 848 35.37 29.99 -39.90
CA THR A 848 36.21 30.97 -39.20
C THR A 848 37.62 30.39 -39.01
N ASP A 849 38.64 31.24 -38.94
CA ASP A 849 40.00 30.80 -38.61
C ASP A 849 40.02 30.03 -37.26
N GLY A 850 39.22 30.47 -36.28
CA GLY A 850 39.08 29.78 -34.99
C GLY A 850 38.46 28.39 -35.09
N SER A 851 37.46 28.20 -35.97
CA SER A 851 36.86 26.88 -36.22
C SER A 851 37.84 25.91 -36.85
N LEU A 852 38.67 26.40 -37.78
CA LEU A 852 39.74 25.61 -38.39
C LEU A 852 40.83 25.28 -37.36
N ASP A 853 41.28 26.27 -36.58
CA ASP A 853 42.30 26.06 -35.55
C ASP A 853 41.86 25.03 -34.50
N TYR A 854 40.59 25.05 -34.10
CA TYR A 854 40.03 24.03 -33.22
C TYR A 854 40.03 22.64 -33.86
N ALA A 855 39.60 22.54 -35.13
CA ALA A 855 39.59 21.26 -35.85
C ALA A 855 41.01 20.68 -36.01
N LEU A 856 42.01 21.51 -36.34
CA LEU A 856 43.41 21.09 -36.45
C LEU A 856 44.00 20.62 -35.11
N ARG A 857 43.58 21.21 -33.99
CA ARG A 857 44.03 20.84 -32.63
C ARG A 857 43.28 19.67 -32.02
N SER A 858 42.23 19.17 -32.66
CA SER A 858 41.34 18.12 -32.12
C SER A 858 41.98 16.72 -32.03
N GLY A 859 43.24 16.57 -32.44
CA GLY A 859 44.00 15.32 -32.38
C GLY A 859 43.82 14.39 -33.58
N ALA A 860 42.93 14.72 -34.52
CA ALA A 860 42.70 13.94 -35.74
C ALA A 860 43.88 13.96 -36.72
N LEU A 861 44.65 15.04 -36.72
CA LEU A 861 45.86 15.20 -37.52
C LEU A 861 47.09 15.22 -36.62
N MET A 862 48.23 14.86 -37.20
CA MET A 862 49.53 14.95 -36.56
C MET A 862 50.28 16.19 -37.07
N PRO A 863 50.76 17.08 -36.20
CA PRO A 863 51.55 18.23 -36.60
C PRO A 863 52.98 17.79 -36.96
N LEU A 864 53.48 18.22 -38.13
CA LEU A 864 54.87 18.05 -38.54
C LEU A 864 55.71 19.30 -38.28
N ALA A 865 55.10 20.48 -38.36
CA ALA A 865 55.73 21.76 -38.08
C ALA A 865 54.73 22.72 -37.41
N SER A 866 55.24 23.67 -36.63
CA SER A 866 54.45 24.65 -35.89
C SER A 866 54.69 26.10 -36.39
N GLY A 867 53.81 27.04 -36.01
CA GLY A 867 53.95 28.46 -36.36
C GLY A 867 53.35 28.86 -37.72
N MET A 868 53.97 29.86 -38.38
CA MET A 868 53.47 30.43 -39.64
C MET A 868 53.53 29.44 -40.83
N ALA A 869 54.43 28.46 -40.76
CA ALA A 869 54.57 27.37 -41.72
C ALA A 869 54.04 26.05 -41.12
N ALA A 870 53.01 26.11 -40.27
CA ALA A 870 52.47 24.90 -39.64
C ALA A 870 52.01 23.89 -40.71
N GLU A 871 52.41 22.65 -40.51
CA GLU A 871 52.19 21.55 -41.44
C GLU A 871 51.58 20.37 -40.70
N TYR A 872 50.59 19.72 -41.30
CA TYR A 872 49.84 18.63 -40.69
C TYR A 872 49.72 17.46 -41.66
N VAL A 873 49.61 16.26 -41.10
CA VAL A 873 49.46 15.02 -41.86
C VAL A 873 48.48 14.10 -41.16
N HIS A 874 47.76 13.29 -41.95
CA HIS A 874 46.85 12.30 -41.39
C HIS A 874 47.64 11.08 -40.85
N PRO A 875 47.27 10.50 -39.69
CA PRO A 875 47.91 9.31 -39.12
C PRO A 875 48.13 8.16 -40.13
N LEU A 876 47.07 7.80 -40.88
CA LEU A 876 47.14 6.74 -41.88
C LEU A 876 48.10 7.06 -43.04
N VAL A 877 48.32 8.33 -43.37
CA VAL A 877 49.30 8.73 -44.39
C VAL A 877 50.73 8.52 -43.89
N LEU A 878 50.96 8.59 -42.57
CA LEU A 878 52.24 8.19 -41.98
C LEU A 878 52.39 6.67 -41.87
N GLY A 879 51.31 5.92 -42.12
CA GLY A 879 51.16 4.51 -41.74
C GLY A 879 51.12 4.31 -40.23
N TRP A 880 50.76 5.33 -39.45
CA TRP A 880 50.78 5.26 -37.99
C TRP A 880 49.63 4.37 -37.47
N ASP A 881 49.97 3.25 -36.85
CA ASP A 881 49.07 2.23 -36.30
C ASP A 881 49.40 1.90 -34.84
N GLU A 882 48.66 0.96 -34.25
CA GLU A 882 48.87 0.52 -32.86
C GLU A 882 50.22 -0.18 -32.67
N ASP A 883 50.70 -0.91 -33.67
CA ASP A 883 51.99 -1.60 -33.63
C ASP A 883 53.15 -0.59 -33.50
N ARG A 884 53.14 0.48 -34.31
CA ARG A 884 54.14 1.56 -34.22
C ARG A 884 54.03 2.39 -32.97
N THR A 885 52.81 2.55 -32.46
CA THR A 885 52.58 3.20 -31.17
C THR A 885 53.26 2.40 -30.06
N THR A 886 53.04 1.08 -30.04
CA THR A 886 53.66 0.16 -29.09
C THR A 886 55.18 0.14 -29.22
N GLU A 887 55.70 0.11 -30.45
CA GLU A 887 57.14 0.16 -30.71
C GLU A 887 57.77 1.44 -30.15
N LEU A 888 57.16 2.60 -30.39
CA LEU A 888 57.62 3.88 -29.83
C LEU A 888 57.51 3.89 -28.30
N GLU A 889 56.42 3.39 -27.72
CA GLU A 889 56.24 3.32 -26.27
C GLU A 889 57.33 2.50 -25.59
N VAL A 890 57.69 1.34 -26.14
CA VAL A 890 58.79 0.51 -25.61
C VAL A 890 60.12 1.27 -25.65
N MET A 891 60.43 1.95 -26.78
CA MET A 891 61.64 2.77 -26.89
C MET A 891 61.67 3.91 -25.86
N VAL A 892 60.52 4.54 -25.63
CA VAL A 892 60.38 5.63 -24.66
C VAL A 892 60.54 5.10 -23.23
N GLN A 893 59.90 3.99 -22.87
CA GLN A 893 60.01 3.38 -21.54
C GLN A 893 61.43 2.95 -21.22
N ASP A 894 62.12 2.30 -22.17
CA ASP A 894 63.52 1.90 -21.98
C ASP A 894 64.42 3.12 -21.76
N LYS A 895 64.16 4.22 -22.50
CA LYS A 895 64.93 5.44 -22.33
C LYS A 895 64.62 6.17 -21.01
N LEU A 896 63.36 6.17 -20.59
CA LEU A 896 62.96 6.73 -19.29
C LEU A 896 63.55 5.92 -18.13
N ARG A 897 63.62 4.59 -18.24
CA ARG A 897 64.30 3.73 -17.25
C ARG A 897 65.78 4.09 -17.11
N GLU A 898 66.48 4.33 -18.22
CA GLU A 898 67.88 4.79 -18.21
C GLU A 898 68.04 6.16 -17.53
N ILE A 899 67.05 7.05 -17.67
CA ILE A 899 67.04 8.37 -17.02
C ILE A 899 66.81 8.22 -15.50
N ASP A 900 65.82 7.43 -15.10
CA ASP A 900 65.50 7.19 -13.69
C ASP A 900 66.66 6.54 -12.91
N GLU A 901 67.41 5.62 -13.52
CA GLU A 901 68.61 5.00 -12.92
C GLU A 901 69.68 6.03 -12.52
N ARG A 902 69.71 7.19 -13.17
CA ARG A 902 70.67 8.28 -12.89
C ARG A 902 70.23 9.16 -11.72
N ARG A 903 69.08 8.89 -11.08
CA ARG A 903 68.46 9.70 -10.01
C ARG A 903 68.20 11.15 -10.41
N ILE A 904 68.02 11.40 -11.70
CA ILE A 904 67.59 12.70 -12.23
C ILE A 904 66.18 12.46 -12.80
N PRO A 905 65.15 13.16 -12.31
CA PRO A 905 63.76 12.84 -12.66
C PRO A 905 63.37 13.21 -14.10
N PHE A 906 64.33 13.65 -14.93
CA PHE A 906 64.08 14.14 -16.27
C PHE A 906 65.29 13.98 -17.20
N GLY A 907 65.02 13.94 -18.50
CA GLY A 907 66.05 13.96 -19.53
C GLY A 907 65.59 14.60 -20.84
N HIS A 908 66.54 14.80 -21.76
CA HIS A 908 66.30 15.33 -23.10
C HIS A 908 65.72 14.27 -24.04
N LEU A 909 64.60 13.64 -23.66
CA LEU A 909 64.05 12.48 -24.36
C LEU A 909 63.79 12.76 -25.84
N LEU A 910 63.21 13.92 -26.17
CA LEU A 910 62.94 14.32 -27.55
C LEU A 910 64.22 14.40 -28.39
N TRP A 911 65.30 14.95 -27.83
CA TRP A 911 66.58 15.04 -28.52
C TRP A 911 67.22 13.67 -28.72
N ASP A 912 67.21 12.86 -27.67
CA ASP A 912 67.80 11.52 -27.67
C ASP A 912 67.07 10.58 -28.65
N LEU A 913 65.74 10.61 -28.67
CA LEU A 913 64.95 9.83 -29.61
C LEU A 913 65.23 10.26 -31.06
N LEU A 914 65.30 11.56 -31.35
CA LEU A 914 65.51 12.05 -32.71
C LEU A 914 66.94 11.83 -33.25
N HIS A 915 67.97 11.89 -32.39
CA HIS A 915 69.37 11.93 -32.85
C HIS A 915 70.20 10.71 -32.46
N LYS A 916 69.78 9.95 -31.44
CA LYS A 916 70.60 8.85 -30.89
C LYS A 916 69.97 7.48 -31.11
N LEU A 917 68.68 7.40 -31.47
CA LEU A 917 67.96 6.15 -31.62
C LEU A 917 67.38 6.00 -33.03
N PRO A 918 67.39 4.77 -33.59
CA PRO A 918 66.73 4.49 -34.86
C PRO A 918 65.21 4.41 -34.65
N LEU A 919 64.51 5.52 -34.88
CA LEU A 919 63.05 5.56 -34.78
C LEU A 919 62.38 4.74 -35.90
N PRO A 920 61.17 4.21 -35.67
CA PRO A 920 60.50 3.38 -36.66
C PRO A 920 60.22 4.18 -37.95
N PRO A 921 60.38 3.55 -39.13
CA PRO A 921 60.25 4.25 -40.40
C PRO A 921 58.79 4.67 -40.65
N LEU A 922 58.59 5.95 -40.97
CA LEU A 922 57.31 6.49 -41.40
C LEU A 922 57.11 6.25 -42.90
N GLN A 923 55.85 6.19 -43.33
CA GLN A 923 55.50 6.00 -44.75
C GLN A 923 55.49 7.33 -45.53
N ASN A 924 55.38 7.23 -46.86
CA ASN A 924 55.19 8.36 -47.78
C ASN A 924 56.28 9.45 -47.71
N GLY A 925 57.51 9.06 -47.37
CA GLY A 925 58.68 9.94 -47.39
C GLY A 925 58.66 11.02 -46.29
N VAL A 926 57.80 10.89 -45.29
CA VAL A 926 57.76 11.82 -44.15
C VAL A 926 58.86 11.47 -43.17
N GLY A 927 59.67 12.46 -42.78
CA GLY A 927 60.69 12.30 -41.74
C GLY A 927 60.14 12.56 -40.34
N TRP A 928 60.85 12.06 -39.33
CA TRP A 928 60.57 12.41 -37.94
C TRP A 928 60.85 13.90 -37.69
N THR A 929 59.89 14.58 -37.07
CA THR A 929 60.04 15.97 -36.64
C THR A 929 59.86 16.11 -35.13
N PRO A 930 60.44 17.14 -34.50
CA PRO A 930 60.23 17.42 -33.08
C PRO A 930 58.76 17.58 -32.70
N GLU A 931 57.97 18.24 -33.55
CA GLU A 931 56.52 18.45 -33.35
C GLU A 931 55.73 17.15 -33.38
N LEU A 932 56.05 16.26 -34.33
CA LEU A 932 55.40 14.95 -34.45
C LEU A 932 55.67 14.11 -33.21
N LEU A 933 56.95 14.02 -32.82
CA LEU A 933 57.35 13.24 -31.67
C LEU A 933 56.77 13.83 -30.37
N LYS A 934 56.78 15.16 -30.21
CA LYS A 934 56.12 15.82 -29.07
C LYS A 934 54.62 15.51 -29.02
N ASN A 935 53.93 15.53 -30.16
CA ASN A 935 52.50 15.22 -30.20
C ASN A 935 52.21 13.77 -29.80
N LEU A 936 53.06 12.83 -30.20
CA LEU A 936 52.92 11.41 -29.87
C LEU A 936 53.23 11.14 -28.39
N LEU A 937 54.33 11.69 -27.88
CA LEU A 937 54.70 11.57 -26.46
C LEU A 937 53.62 12.15 -25.54
N GLY A 938 53.00 13.28 -25.93
CA GLY A 938 51.93 13.89 -25.14
C GLY A 938 50.62 13.09 -25.09
N ARG A 939 50.52 11.99 -25.83
CA ARG A 939 49.39 11.04 -25.77
C ARG A 939 49.68 9.83 -24.87
N MET A 940 50.91 9.71 -24.35
CA MET A 940 51.32 8.60 -23.50
C MET A 940 51.13 8.97 -22.03
N ASP A 941 50.27 8.23 -21.31
CA ASP A 941 49.90 8.56 -19.93
C ASP A 941 51.07 8.47 -18.93
N PHE A 942 52.11 7.71 -19.27
CA PHE A 942 53.32 7.54 -18.46
C PHE A 942 54.43 8.56 -18.75
N VAL A 943 54.15 9.53 -19.64
CA VAL A 943 55.10 10.57 -20.08
C VAL A 943 54.61 11.93 -19.57
N LEU A 944 55.39 12.55 -18.68
CA LEU A 944 55.19 13.95 -18.30
C LEU A 944 56.08 14.85 -19.16
N LEU A 945 55.46 15.63 -20.04
CA LEU A 945 56.15 16.64 -20.85
C LEU A 945 56.32 17.93 -20.04
N ILE A 946 57.57 18.28 -19.74
CA ILE A 946 57.95 19.53 -19.07
C ILE A 946 58.59 20.45 -20.13
N GLY A 947 57.93 21.55 -20.48
CA GLY A 947 58.40 22.48 -21.51
C GLY A 947 58.50 21.86 -22.92
N TRP A 948 59.67 22.00 -23.57
CA TRP A 948 59.86 21.61 -24.97
C TRP A 948 60.70 20.33 -25.15
N TYR A 949 61.61 20.03 -24.23
CA TYR A 949 62.56 18.92 -24.39
C TYR A 949 62.64 17.99 -23.18
N VAL A 950 62.00 18.35 -22.07
CA VAL A 950 62.15 17.65 -20.80
C VAL A 950 61.01 16.64 -20.68
N VAL A 951 61.36 15.37 -20.50
CA VAL A 951 60.38 14.31 -20.26
C VAL A 951 60.76 13.55 -19.02
N ALA A 952 59.79 13.43 -18.11
CA ALA A 952 59.88 12.63 -16.91
C ALA A 952 58.97 11.40 -17.05
N HIS A 953 59.35 10.30 -16.41
CA HIS A 953 58.43 9.19 -16.16
C HIS A 953 57.31 9.68 -15.24
N PHE A 954 56.07 9.24 -15.42
CA PHE A 954 54.98 9.56 -14.51
C PHE A 954 54.33 8.29 -13.95
N PRO A 955 54.35 8.08 -12.61
CA PRO A 955 55.06 8.88 -11.59
C PRO A 955 56.59 8.75 -11.72
N ASN A 956 57.35 9.79 -11.34
CA ASN A 956 58.82 9.76 -11.26
C ASN A 956 59.32 9.64 -9.82
N SER A 957 60.59 9.27 -9.69
CA SER A 957 61.30 9.15 -8.40
C SER A 957 61.38 10.44 -7.57
N ALA A 958 61.03 11.59 -8.13
CA ALA A 958 61.07 12.89 -7.46
C ALA A 958 59.67 13.51 -7.19
N ASP A 959 58.60 12.76 -7.45
CA ASP A 959 57.20 13.19 -7.24
C ASP A 959 56.84 14.50 -7.96
N VAL A 960 57.48 14.78 -9.11
CA VAL A 960 57.18 15.95 -9.93
C VAL A 960 55.97 15.64 -10.82
N ALA A 961 54.85 16.30 -10.60
CA ALA A 961 53.61 16.10 -11.33
C ALA A 961 53.39 17.11 -12.48
N ASP A 962 53.99 18.29 -12.41
CA ASP A 962 53.82 19.35 -13.40
C ASP A 962 55.04 20.27 -13.57
N GLU A 963 54.91 21.30 -14.42
CA GLU A 963 55.96 22.29 -14.66
C GLU A 963 56.28 23.15 -13.42
N ASP A 964 55.31 23.40 -12.55
CA ASP A 964 55.49 24.26 -11.38
C ASP A 964 56.22 23.51 -10.26
N GLU A 965 55.87 22.25 -10.03
CA GLU A 965 56.61 21.33 -9.16
C GLU A 965 58.01 21.03 -9.71
N PHE A 966 58.19 21.01 -11.03
CA PHE A 966 59.52 20.91 -11.63
C PHE A 966 60.39 22.12 -11.29
N VAL A 967 59.85 23.33 -11.41
CA VAL A 967 60.56 24.56 -11.00
C VAL A 967 60.86 24.53 -9.50
N ALA A 968 59.90 24.09 -8.67
CA ALA A 968 60.10 23.93 -7.23
C ALA A 968 61.24 22.95 -6.92
N TRP A 969 61.27 21.80 -7.59
CA TRP A 969 62.32 20.80 -7.45
C TRP A 969 63.70 21.35 -7.83
N VAL A 970 63.79 22.12 -8.94
CA VAL A 970 65.04 22.77 -9.35
C VAL A 970 65.51 23.77 -8.30
N LEU A 971 64.59 24.60 -7.78
CA LEU A 971 64.88 25.57 -6.73
C LEU A 971 65.39 24.87 -5.45
N GLU A 972 64.69 23.83 -4.99
CA GLU A 972 65.07 23.08 -3.79
C GLU A 972 66.46 22.45 -3.92
N ARG A 973 66.67 21.70 -5.01
CA ARG A 973 67.85 20.85 -5.16
C ARG A 973 69.11 21.59 -5.61
N GLN A 974 68.96 22.68 -6.36
CA GLN A 974 70.09 23.34 -7.01
C GLN A 974 70.33 24.76 -6.49
N PHE A 975 69.33 25.38 -5.87
CA PHE A 975 69.42 26.73 -5.31
C PHE A 975 69.09 26.77 -3.81
N GLY A 976 68.84 25.63 -3.15
CA GLY A 976 68.54 25.59 -1.71
C GLY A 976 67.21 26.27 -1.33
N GLY A 977 66.28 26.35 -2.28
CA GLY A 977 64.95 26.93 -2.11
C GLY A 977 64.81 28.41 -2.47
N ALA A 978 65.89 29.10 -2.82
CA ALA A 978 65.85 30.49 -3.31
C ALA A 978 66.98 30.78 -4.30
N GLY A 979 66.67 31.38 -5.46
CA GLY A 979 67.66 31.72 -6.48
C GLY A 979 67.33 33.00 -7.22
N LYS A 980 68.34 33.67 -7.79
CA LYS A 980 68.10 34.85 -8.64
C LYS A 980 67.40 34.44 -9.93
N ILE A 981 66.42 35.24 -10.37
CA ILE A 981 65.58 34.94 -11.54
C ILE A 981 66.41 34.50 -12.76
N HIS A 982 67.42 35.30 -13.14
CA HIS A 982 68.27 34.99 -14.31
C HIS A 982 69.11 33.70 -14.16
N GLU A 983 69.55 33.35 -12.95
CA GLU A 983 70.34 32.14 -12.69
C GLU A 983 69.44 30.90 -12.76
N VAL A 984 68.23 30.99 -12.21
CA VAL A 984 67.21 29.93 -12.28
C VAL A 984 66.74 29.75 -13.73
N GLU A 985 66.49 30.85 -14.45
CA GLU A 985 66.16 30.85 -15.89
C GLU A 985 67.23 30.15 -16.73
N GLU A 986 68.50 30.54 -16.55
CA GLU A 986 69.60 29.94 -17.29
C GLU A 986 69.67 28.43 -17.02
N ARG A 987 69.46 28.02 -15.77
CA ARG A 987 69.50 26.61 -15.40
C ARG A 987 68.31 25.82 -15.95
N LEU A 988 67.11 26.40 -15.93
CA LEU A 988 65.91 25.84 -16.56
C LEU A 988 66.11 25.70 -18.08
N ILE A 989 66.67 26.72 -18.75
CA ILE A 989 67.03 26.65 -20.18
C ILE A 989 68.02 25.51 -20.44
N GLN A 990 69.08 25.40 -19.64
CA GLN A 990 70.06 24.31 -19.74
C GLN A 990 69.41 22.94 -19.53
N ALA A 991 68.40 22.83 -18.66
CA ALA A 991 67.63 21.62 -18.47
C ALA A 991 66.68 21.32 -19.66
N GLY A 992 66.48 22.26 -20.60
CA GLY A 992 65.61 22.10 -21.78
C GLY A 992 64.24 22.79 -21.65
N PHE A 993 64.03 23.59 -20.59
CA PHE A 993 62.83 24.39 -20.38
C PHE A 993 62.93 25.69 -21.20
N ARG A 994 62.35 25.70 -22.41
CA ARG A 994 62.55 26.79 -23.37
C ARG A 994 61.74 28.08 -23.10
N SER A 995 60.87 28.12 -22.10
CA SER A 995 60.12 29.33 -21.77
C SER A 995 60.67 30.01 -20.51
N ALA A 996 61.85 30.63 -20.61
CA ALA A 996 62.34 31.51 -19.55
C ALA A 996 61.36 32.68 -19.29
N SER A 997 60.55 33.08 -20.27
CA SER A 997 59.44 34.04 -20.09
C SER A 997 58.14 33.42 -19.54
N GLY A 998 58.05 32.10 -19.40
CA GLY A 998 56.80 31.37 -19.14
C GLY A 998 56.43 31.26 -17.66
N PHE A 999 57.37 30.91 -16.77
CA PHE A 999 57.06 30.81 -15.34
C PHE A 999 56.74 32.20 -14.73
N LEU A 1000 57.41 33.26 -15.21
CA LEU A 1000 57.02 34.66 -14.93
C LEU A 1000 55.55 34.96 -15.26
N SER A 1001 55.02 34.36 -16.32
CA SER A 1001 53.62 34.51 -16.73
C SER A 1001 52.65 33.55 -16.01
N ALA A 1002 53.15 32.45 -15.46
CA ALA A 1002 52.37 31.46 -14.69
C ALA A 1002 51.97 32.00 -13.32
N GLN A 1003 52.90 32.68 -12.61
CA GLN A 1003 52.58 33.36 -11.34
C GLN A 1003 51.50 34.45 -11.51
N ALA A 1004 51.40 35.08 -12.68
CA ALA A 1004 50.37 36.09 -12.97
C ALA A 1004 48.97 35.49 -13.25
N ARG A 1005 48.86 34.16 -13.43
CA ARG A 1005 47.62 33.48 -13.82
C ARG A 1005 47.08 32.51 -12.76
N ALA A 1006 47.94 31.98 -11.89
CA ALA A 1006 47.59 31.00 -10.85
C ALA A 1006 47.56 31.64 -9.45
N THR A 1007 46.61 31.21 -8.62
CA THR A 1007 46.42 31.72 -7.24
C THR A 1007 47.23 30.94 -6.20
N GLU A 1008 47.71 29.74 -6.54
CA GLU A 1008 48.52 28.87 -5.69
C GLU A 1008 49.58 28.18 -6.58
N VAL A 1009 50.85 28.54 -6.42
CA VAL A 1009 52.01 27.88 -7.03
C VAL A 1009 53.07 27.65 -5.93
N PRO A 1010 53.85 26.56 -5.95
CA PRO A 1010 54.77 26.18 -4.87
C PRO A 1010 56.00 27.10 -4.70
N TRP A 1011 56.07 28.19 -5.45
CA TRP A 1011 57.15 29.18 -5.41
C TRP A 1011 56.59 30.56 -5.78
N ARG A 1012 57.28 31.62 -5.36
CA ARG A 1012 56.90 33.01 -5.64
C ARG A 1012 58.11 33.87 -5.99
N ILE A 1013 57.88 34.89 -6.80
CA ILE A 1013 58.88 35.92 -7.10
C ILE A 1013 58.85 37.03 -6.04
N VAL A 1014 59.99 37.30 -5.43
CA VAL A 1014 60.20 38.40 -4.48
C VAL A 1014 61.35 39.26 -4.98
N GLY A 1015 61.04 40.43 -5.54
CA GLY A 1015 62.05 41.30 -6.14
C GLY A 1015 62.72 40.66 -7.37
N ASN A 1016 64.01 40.32 -7.25
CA ASN A 1016 64.80 39.67 -8.31
C ASN A 1016 65.12 38.19 -8.00
N GLU A 1017 64.41 37.60 -7.05
CA GLU A 1017 64.61 36.22 -6.60
C GLU A 1017 63.31 35.41 -6.73
N VAL A 1018 63.46 34.13 -6.98
CA VAL A 1018 62.39 33.12 -6.96
C VAL A 1018 62.61 32.26 -5.72
N ILE A 1019 61.59 32.13 -4.88
CA ILE A 1019 61.68 31.48 -3.56
C ILE A 1019 60.54 30.46 -3.42
N LEU A 1020 60.84 29.27 -2.88
CA LEU A 1020 59.83 28.27 -2.53
C LEU A 1020 58.86 28.80 -1.46
N GLU A 1021 57.56 28.57 -1.64
CA GLU A 1021 56.60 28.75 -0.55
C GLU A 1021 56.68 27.53 0.36
N THR A 1022 57.23 27.72 1.57
CA THR A 1022 57.22 26.68 2.59
C THR A 1022 55.77 26.29 2.89
N GLN A 1023 55.41 25.03 2.62
CA GLN A 1023 54.13 24.46 3.03
C GLN A 1023 53.95 24.67 4.54
N THR A 1024 53.13 25.64 4.93
CA THR A 1024 52.62 25.72 6.29
C THR A 1024 51.66 24.56 6.48
N THR A 1025 52.15 23.47 7.09
CA THR A 1025 51.29 22.46 7.72
C THR A 1025 50.34 23.15 8.69
N PRO A 1026 49.00 23.03 8.54
CA PRO A 1026 48.07 23.58 9.50
C PRO A 1026 48.12 22.75 10.79
N CYS A 1027 48.39 23.41 11.91
CA CYS A 1027 48.16 22.86 13.25
C CYS A 1027 46.66 22.84 13.59
#